data_AF-A0A1Z5IA39-F1
#
_entry.id   AF-A0A1Z5IA39-F1
#
_cell.length_a   1.000
_cell.length_b   1.000
_cell.length_c   1.000
_cell.angle_alpha   90.00
_cell.angle_beta   90.00
_cell.angle_gamma   90.00
#
_symmetry.space_group_name_H-M   'P 1'
#
loop_
_entity.id
_entity.type
_entity.pdbx_description
1 polymer ?
#
loop_
_entity_poly.entity_id
_entity_poly.type
_entity_poly.pdbx_seq_one_letter_code
_entity_poly.pdbx_strand_id
1 'polypeptide(L)'
;MKLAAIVGTNAEFSYNRILLNFIKRYYAEEIEINVLEIKDLPLFNESETETPQVISDLAKVIQEADGVIISTPEYDHGMTAALKSAIEWLSYNVHPFTGKPVMVVGVSLGKQGTDLAQINIRQVLDAPGVDAFIMPGHQFLLSNAPDAFNEDGGLKDPKSVEWLKVCMTAFTDYVKTVTHRGGDLVDAIKWDAVYDNLVIGFGGAGATAARFAADNDAKVLLVDAAPLGHEGGNTRYAAQLLNSGEDYDQLLAYYKSLYAPKDYDEEMLATYVHGMTELPAYLENYLNVKPVSAKNDLHLINYTLPEYPEFNGHETVDFTLVHKGIFDASLWKVLRQQVLDRQDQIDIWLSSPAKHLIQDPESKVILGAQIERNGELLNIRAVNGVVLTVGGFENNRDMIQNFLGATHLTPLGTLYNQGDGVRMGEEVGAKLWHMSNYESLGILNGMVFSVPEGERGYYINPTYTKLFTGAIFLAGDDGSRYTKEDEQNRHGHVYEQGQWHVVRPNEHPHLVFDAQQWQALKNDDQSPYTDWFEQVISAATIEELAAKIDADPQILKQTVHQFNHFAAAGEDFQFGRQKDSLRVFNEQGPYHAVAVNHDVLNTQGGPQRNAKTEILAADGTPIPHLYSAGELGGINANMYQAGGNLAECLIFGKIAGENAAKTKTTHAVELQSALPKYGRNDIAEQDDLASIELKANQYLGQSNEGIGGQVVVRVTMANNRIDNVEIVRQHETGDVATDALTQLPQRIVAQNTADVDAVSGASSSSRAIKNAVKDALSKCK
;
A
#
# COMPACT_ATOMS: atom_id res chain seq x y z
N MET A 1 10.53 40.14 -15.88
CA MET A 1 9.25 39.77 -16.51
C MET A 1 9.09 40.58 -17.80
N LYS A 2 8.62 39.94 -18.87
CA LYS A 2 8.35 40.55 -20.18
C LYS A 2 6.85 40.55 -20.45
N LEU A 3 6.27 41.72 -20.73
CA LEU A 3 4.84 41.84 -21.07
C LEU A 3 4.65 42.44 -22.47
N ALA A 4 3.64 41.94 -23.18
CA ALA A 4 3.11 42.57 -24.38
C ALA A 4 1.94 43.50 -24.01
N ALA A 5 1.85 44.68 -24.60
CA ALA A 5 0.80 45.66 -24.30
C ALA A 5 0.10 46.14 -25.59
N ILE A 6 -1.14 45.74 -25.82
CA ILE A 6 -1.87 45.98 -27.07
C ILE A 6 -2.73 47.25 -26.96
N VAL A 7 -2.51 48.20 -27.87
CA VAL A 7 -3.37 49.38 -28.05
C VAL A 7 -4.64 48.95 -28.77
N GLY A 8 -5.78 48.96 -28.09
CA GLY A 8 -7.06 48.43 -28.56
C GLY A 8 -7.84 49.29 -29.55
N THR A 9 -7.18 50.09 -30.37
CA THR A 9 -7.81 50.93 -31.41
C THR A 9 -6.86 51.18 -32.58
N ASN A 10 -7.41 51.37 -33.77
CA ASN A 10 -6.68 51.79 -34.96
C ASN A 10 -6.65 53.32 -35.18
N ALA A 11 -7.11 54.11 -34.21
CA ALA A 11 -7.09 55.56 -34.31
C ALA A 11 -5.67 56.14 -34.28
N GLU A 12 -5.42 57.17 -35.10
CA GLU A 12 -4.15 57.92 -35.13
C GLU A 12 -3.82 58.50 -33.75
N PHE A 13 -4.82 59.00 -33.03
CA PHE A 13 -4.69 59.46 -31.66
C PHE A 13 -5.46 58.54 -30.71
N SER A 14 -4.85 58.16 -29.58
CA SER A 14 -5.45 57.27 -28.59
C SER A 14 -4.96 57.56 -27.17
N TYR A 15 -5.88 57.84 -26.24
CA TYR A 15 -5.55 57.92 -24.81
C TYR A 15 -5.14 56.56 -24.21
N ASN A 16 -5.58 55.45 -24.81
CA ASN A 16 -5.16 54.11 -24.40
C ASN A 16 -3.67 53.87 -24.73
N ARG A 17 -3.20 54.42 -25.85
CA ARG A 17 -1.77 54.45 -26.18
C ARG A 17 -0.98 55.27 -25.16
N ILE A 18 -1.51 56.43 -24.74
CA ILE A 18 -0.88 57.25 -23.70
C ILE A 18 -0.80 56.48 -22.38
N LEU A 19 -1.90 55.81 -21.96
CA LEU A 19 -1.92 54.97 -20.76
C LEU A 19 -0.89 53.85 -20.79
N LEU A 20 -0.82 53.07 -21.88
CA LEU A 20 0.15 51.98 -21.99
C LEU A 20 1.60 52.48 -21.96
N ASN A 21 1.87 53.63 -22.60
CA ASN A 21 3.19 54.25 -22.54
C ASN A 21 3.51 54.81 -21.15
N PHE A 22 2.50 55.30 -20.41
CA PHE A 22 2.68 55.66 -19.01
C PHE A 22 3.04 54.43 -18.17
N ILE A 23 2.29 53.32 -18.26
CA ILE A 23 2.60 52.06 -17.56
C ILE A 23 4.02 51.59 -17.89
N LYS A 24 4.37 51.54 -19.19
CA LYS A 24 5.72 51.18 -19.64
C LYS A 24 6.82 52.02 -18.97
N ARG A 25 6.66 53.34 -18.92
CA ARG A 25 7.66 54.22 -18.30
C ARG A 25 7.68 54.07 -16.78
N TYR A 26 6.52 53.92 -16.16
CA TYR A 26 6.36 53.85 -14.71
C TYR A 26 7.00 52.59 -14.11
N TYR A 27 6.94 51.45 -14.82
CA TYR A 27 7.45 50.15 -14.38
C TYR A 27 8.77 49.73 -15.06
N ALA A 28 9.48 50.66 -15.71
CA ALA A 28 10.64 50.32 -16.56
C ALA A 28 11.81 49.65 -15.82
N GLU A 29 11.92 49.84 -14.51
CA GLU A 29 12.96 49.19 -13.67
C GLU A 29 12.60 47.74 -13.31
N GLU A 30 11.33 47.35 -13.39
CA GLU A 30 10.82 46.05 -12.91
C GLU A 30 10.32 45.15 -14.05
N ILE A 31 9.75 45.76 -15.09
CA ILE A 31 9.01 45.06 -16.15
C ILE A 31 9.40 45.60 -17.52
N GLU A 32 9.81 44.71 -18.42
CA GLU A 32 9.99 45.04 -19.83
C GLU A 32 8.63 44.99 -20.55
N ILE A 33 8.16 46.13 -21.04
CA ILE A 33 6.85 46.23 -21.74
C ILE A 33 7.04 46.59 -23.21
N ASN A 34 6.57 45.72 -24.10
CA ASN A 34 6.50 45.97 -25.54
C ASN A 34 5.09 46.45 -25.93
N VAL A 35 4.96 47.71 -26.37
CA VAL A 35 3.67 48.29 -26.76
C VAL A 35 3.42 48.03 -28.24
N LEU A 36 2.30 47.38 -28.54
CA LEU A 36 1.92 46.86 -29.84
C LEU A 36 0.74 47.64 -30.39
N GLU A 37 0.88 48.16 -31.60
CA GLU A 37 -0.18 48.86 -32.32
C GLU A 37 -0.98 47.88 -33.18
N ILE A 38 -2.30 48.09 -33.26
CA ILE A 38 -3.17 47.32 -34.17
C ILE A 38 -3.61 48.14 -35.39
N LYS A 39 -3.13 49.38 -35.53
CA LYS A 39 -3.65 50.33 -36.51
C LYS A 39 -3.41 49.93 -37.97
N ASP A 40 -2.31 49.23 -38.21
CA ASP A 40 -1.86 48.81 -39.55
C ASP A 40 -2.25 47.35 -39.85
N LEU A 41 -3.06 46.71 -38.99
CA LEU A 41 -3.52 45.35 -39.22
C LEU A 41 -4.66 45.33 -40.27
N PRO A 42 -4.66 44.37 -41.20
CA PRO A 42 -5.79 44.18 -42.10
C PRO A 42 -7.05 43.79 -41.32
N LEU A 43 -8.21 44.20 -41.82
CA LEU A 43 -9.48 43.71 -41.28
C LEU A 43 -9.58 42.20 -41.49
N PHE A 44 -10.06 41.48 -40.48
CA PHE A 44 -10.21 40.03 -40.53
C PHE A 44 -11.23 39.62 -41.59
N ASN A 45 -10.87 38.60 -42.36
CA ASN A 45 -11.70 37.97 -43.35
C ASN A 45 -11.44 36.47 -43.33
N GLU A 46 -12.43 35.69 -42.88
CA GLU A 46 -12.33 34.23 -42.76
C GLU A 46 -12.00 33.51 -44.07
N SER A 47 -12.29 34.15 -45.22
CA SER A 47 -11.93 33.57 -46.53
C SER A 47 -10.44 33.64 -46.85
N GLU A 48 -9.63 34.38 -46.07
CA GLU A 48 -8.19 34.45 -46.22
C GLU A 48 -7.51 33.27 -45.52
N THR A 49 -6.94 32.35 -46.30
CA THR A 49 -6.36 31.09 -45.78
C THR A 49 -4.92 31.24 -45.27
N GLU A 50 -4.24 32.34 -45.61
CA GLU A 50 -2.88 32.62 -45.17
C GLU A 50 -2.88 33.73 -44.12
N THR A 51 -2.11 33.53 -43.05
CA THR A 51 -1.95 34.55 -42.00
C THR A 51 -1.02 35.66 -42.51
N PRO A 52 -1.46 36.93 -42.57
CA PRO A 52 -0.59 38.04 -42.99
C PRO A 52 0.65 38.13 -42.10
N GLN A 53 1.82 38.42 -42.67
CA GLN A 53 3.10 38.45 -41.92
C GLN A 53 3.04 39.37 -40.68
N VAL A 54 2.37 40.51 -40.79
CA VAL A 54 2.18 41.45 -39.67
C VAL A 54 1.42 40.84 -38.49
N ILE A 55 0.48 39.91 -38.75
CA ILE A 55 -0.24 39.15 -37.73
C ILE A 55 0.67 38.08 -37.13
N SER A 56 1.46 37.38 -37.95
CA SER A 56 2.42 36.38 -37.46
C SER A 56 3.49 37.00 -36.57
N ASP A 57 4.01 38.18 -36.94
CA ASP A 57 4.99 38.92 -36.15
C ASP A 57 4.40 39.34 -34.80
N LEU A 58 3.16 39.84 -34.81
CA LEU A 58 2.43 40.21 -33.60
C LEU A 58 2.20 38.98 -32.69
N ALA A 59 1.74 37.86 -33.25
CA ALA A 59 1.49 36.63 -32.53
C ALA A 59 2.76 36.09 -31.84
N LYS A 60 3.91 36.15 -32.54
CA LYS A 60 5.20 35.74 -31.98
C LYS A 60 5.58 36.56 -30.75
N VAL A 61 5.42 37.88 -30.80
CA VAL A 61 5.71 38.74 -29.64
C VAL A 61 4.80 38.41 -28.45
N ILE A 62 3.52 38.12 -28.70
CA ILE A 62 2.58 37.74 -27.64
C ILE A 62 2.95 36.37 -27.04
N GLN A 63 3.36 35.40 -27.87
CA GLN A 63 3.80 34.09 -27.40
C GLN A 63 5.03 34.17 -26.50
N GLU A 64 6.01 35.00 -26.87
CA GLU A 64 7.27 35.19 -26.14
C GLU A 64 7.11 35.99 -24.83
N ALA A 65 6.00 36.70 -24.63
CA ALA A 65 5.72 37.45 -23.41
C ALA A 65 5.22 36.55 -22.27
N ASP A 66 5.55 36.89 -21.02
CA ASP A 66 5.05 36.19 -19.82
C ASP A 66 3.55 36.47 -19.58
N GLY A 67 3.04 37.61 -20.06
CA GLY A 67 1.64 38.01 -19.98
C GLY A 67 1.31 39.18 -20.92
N VAL A 68 0.01 39.47 -21.10
CA VAL A 68 -0.47 40.52 -22.01
C VAL A 68 -1.34 41.54 -21.28
N ILE A 69 -1.13 42.82 -21.57
CA ILE A 69 -2.01 43.92 -21.18
C ILE A 69 -2.77 44.39 -22.43
N ILE A 70 -4.10 44.45 -22.39
CA ILE A 70 -4.89 45.01 -23.49
C ILE A 70 -5.57 46.29 -23.00
N SER A 71 -5.31 47.42 -23.67
CA SER A 71 -5.94 48.70 -23.35
C SER A 71 -7.01 49.06 -24.37
N THR A 72 -8.29 49.03 -23.98
CA THR A 72 -9.41 49.31 -24.90
C THR A 72 -10.10 50.65 -24.59
N PRO A 73 -10.46 51.47 -25.59
CA PRO A 73 -11.52 52.47 -25.40
C PRO A 73 -12.90 51.80 -25.37
N GLU A 74 -13.94 52.60 -25.10
CA GLU A 74 -15.34 52.17 -25.17
C GLU A 74 -16.06 52.88 -26.31
N TYR A 75 -16.43 52.11 -27.35
CA TYR A 75 -17.22 52.56 -28.50
C TYR A 75 -18.56 51.84 -28.47
N ASP A 76 -19.66 52.58 -28.45
CA ASP A 76 -21.03 52.04 -28.43
C ASP A 76 -21.26 50.96 -27.36
N HIS A 77 -20.70 51.16 -26.16
CA HIS A 77 -20.71 50.21 -25.04
C HIS A 77 -20.00 48.87 -25.30
N GLY A 78 -19.04 48.82 -26.21
CA GLY A 78 -18.22 47.64 -26.51
C GLY A 78 -16.76 47.96 -26.83
N MET A 79 -16.00 46.90 -27.12
CA MET A 79 -14.64 47.01 -27.65
C MET A 79 -14.66 47.60 -29.07
N THR A 80 -13.51 48.07 -29.55
CA THR A 80 -13.43 48.59 -30.93
C THR A 80 -13.53 47.46 -31.96
N ALA A 81 -14.13 47.75 -33.12
CA ALA A 81 -14.16 46.81 -34.25
C ALA A 81 -12.75 46.35 -34.67
N ALA A 82 -11.77 47.26 -34.63
CA ALA A 82 -10.37 46.96 -34.93
C ALA A 82 -9.77 45.96 -33.93
N LEU A 83 -10.04 46.13 -32.62
CA LEU A 83 -9.56 45.18 -31.61
C LEU A 83 -10.22 43.81 -31.75
N LYS A 84 -11.54 43.77 -31.99
CA LYS A 84 -12.23 42.50 -32.24
C LYS A 84 -11.63 41.78 -33.45
N SER A 85 -11.40 42.52 -34.54
CA SER A 85 -10.76 42.00 -35.75
C SER A 85 -9.33 41.49 -35.50
N ALA A 86 -8.54 42.19 -34.67
CA ALA A 86 -7.20 41.75 -34.32
C ALA A 86 -7.24 40.43 -33.51
N ILE A 87 -8.20 40.30 -32.58
CA ILE A 87 -8.39 39.06 -31.83
C ILE A 87 -8.79 37.91 -32.76
N GLU A 88 -9.69 38.12 -33.72
CA GLU A 88 -10.07 37.07 -34.70
C GLU A 88 -8.86 36.55 -35.48
N TRP A 89 -7.98 37.45 -35.96
CA TRP A 89 -6.73 37.06 -36.60
C TRP A 89 -5.83 36.21 -35.68
N LEU A 90 -5.81 36.55 -34.38
CA LEU A 90 -5.02 35.89 -33.33
C LEU A 90 -5.77 34.73 -32.66
N SER A 91 -6.86 34.25 -33.25
CA SER A 91 -7.59 33.08 -32.79
C SER A 91 -8.06 32.16 -33.93
N TYR A 92 -7.62 32.43 -35.16
CA TYR A 92 -8.00 31.67 -36.34
C TYR A 92 -6.93 30.63 -36.73
N ASN A 93 -5.82 31.08 -37.32
CA ASN A 93 -4.70 30.20 -37.74
C ASN A 93 -3.53 30.20 -36.76
N VAL A 94 -3.50 31.18 -35.84
CA VAL A 94 -2.49 31.30 -34.77
C VAL A 94 -3.22 31.56 -33.47
N HIS A 95 -2.73 30.98 -32.36
CA HIS A 95 -3.39 31.06 -31.05
C HIS A 95 -2.41 31.53 -29.95
N PRO A 96 -1.86 32.74 -30.07
CA PRO A 96 -0.88 33.24 -29.10
C PRO A 96 -1.45 33.52 -27.70
N PHE A 97 -2.79 33.56 -27.55
CA PHE A 97 -3.46 33.82 -26.27
C PHE A 97 -3.73 32.56 -25.44
N THR A 98 -3.64 31.35 -26.00
CA THR A 98 -3.95 30.11 -25.28
C THR A 98 -3.09 29.94 -24.03
N GLY A 99 -3.72 29.84 -22.86
CA GLY A 99 -3.06 29.74 -21.55
C GLY A 99 -2.27 30.98 -21.13
N LYS A 100 -2.40 32.10 -21.87
CA LYS A 100 -1.64 33.32 -21.60
C LYS A 100 -2.35 34.16 -20.54
N PRO A 101 -1.65 34.63 -19.48
CA PRO A 101 -2.23 35.59 -18.54
C PRO A 101 -2.54 36.92 -19.23
N VAL A 102 -3.77 37.42 -19.09
CA VAL A 102 -4.20 38.69 -19.68
C VAL A 102 -4.82 39.63 -18.64
N MET A 103 -4.36 40.88 -18.62
CA MET A 103 -5.01 41.99 -17.94
C MET A 103 -5.64 42.94 -18.95
N VAL A 104 -6.86 43.38 -18.67
CA VAL A 104 -7.54 44.42 -19.45
C VAL A 104 -7.52 45.73 -18.66
N VAL A 105 -7.10 46.81 -19.33
CA VAL A 105 -7.16 48.19 -18.84
C VAL A 105 -7.90 49.04 -19.88
N GLY A 106 -8.28 50.27 -19.53
CA GLY A 106 -8.96 51.10 -20.50
C GLY A 106 -9.10 52.56 -20.12
N VAL A 107 -9.20 53.38 -21.16
CA VAL A 107 -9.47 54.82 -21.07
C VAL A 107 -10.61 55.20 -22.01
N SER A 108 -11.62 55.91 -21.51
CA SER A 108 -12.69 56.47 -22.34
C SER A 108 -12.93 57.96 -22.09
N LEU A 109 -13.67 58.58 -23.01
CA LEU A 109 -14.10 59.97 -22.88
C LEU A 109 -15.24 60.13 -21.86
N GLY A 110 -16.03 59.08 -21.64
CA GLY A 110 -17.23 59.12 -20.80
C GLY A 110 -16.92 58.96 -19.32
N LYS A 111 -17.88 59.37 -18.47
CA LYS A 111 -17.76 59.28 -17.00
C LYS A 111 -17.76 57.85 -16.46
N GLN A 112 -18.32 56.90 -17.21
CA GLN A 112 -18.37 55.49 -16.82
C GLN A 112 -17.04 54.74 -17.08
N GLY A 113 -16.04 55.38 -17.69
CA GLY A 113 -14.80 54.71 -18.07
C GLY A 113 -15.06 53.67 -19.16
N THR A 114 -14.45 52.50 -19.04
CA THR A 114 -14.50 51.43 -20.05
C THR A 114 -15.18 50.16 -19.53
N ASP A 115 -16.07 50.29 -18.55
CA ASP A 115 -16.66 49.17 -17.81
C ASP A 115 -17.29 48.13 -18.76
N LEU A 116 -18.15 48.57 -19.67
CA LEU A 116 -18.87 47.68 -20.59
C LEU A 116 -17.95 47.13 -21.68
N ALA A 117 -17.00 47.94 -22.17
CA ALA A 117 -16.00 47.45 -23.11
C ALA A 117 -15.08 46.38 -22.51
N GLN A 118 -14.71 46.51 -21.22
CA GLN A 118 -13.90 45.51 -20.53
C GLN A 118 -14.67 44.22 -20.26
N ILE A 119 -15.95 44.29 -19.91
CA ILE A 119 -16.78 43.08 -19.79
C ILE A 119 -16.89 42.37 -21.14
N ASN A 120 -17.14 43.13 -22.22
CA ASN A 120 -17.26 42.58 -23.56
C ASN A 120 -15.97 41.89 -24.06
N ILE A 121 -14.80 42.50 -23.87
CA ILE A 121 -13.53 41.87 -24.28
C ILE A 121 -13.17 40.67 -23.41
N ARG A 122 -13.46 40.70 -22.10
CA ARG A 122 -13.23 39.56 -21.22
C ARG A 122 -14.03 38.33 -21.69
N GLN A 123 -15.28 38.52 -22.09
CA GLN A 123 -16.09 37.44 -22.67
C GLN A 123 -15.47 36.86 -23.96
N VAL A 124 -14.89 37.72 -24.82
CA VAL A 124 -14.25 37.26 -26.06
C VAL A 124 -12.92 36.54 -25.79
N LEU A 125 -12.13 37.00 -24.84
CA LEU A 125 -10.86 36.39 -24.46
C LEU A 125 -11.04 35.00 -23.82
N ASP A 126 -12.17 34.77 -23.16
CA ASP A 126 -12.56 33.50 -22.54
C ASP A 126 -13.19 32.50 -23.54
N ALA A 127 -13.40 32.92 -24.79
CA ALA A 127 -14.05 32.08 -25.78
C ALA A 127 -13.14 30.92 -26.24
N PRO A 128 -13.70 29.73 -26.56
CA PRO A 128 -12.94 28.63 -27.15
C PRO A 128 -12.19 29.06 -28.40
N GLY A 129 -10.90 28.72 -28.48
CA GLY A 129 -10.01 29.12 -29.58
C GLY A 129 -9.23 30.41 -29.31
N VAL A 130 -9.63 31.22 -28.32
CA VAL A 130 -8.77 32.29 -27.75
C VAL A 130 -8.09 31.77 -26.48
N ASP A 131 -8.87 31.17 -25.58
CA ASP A 131 -8.42 30.44 -24.38
C ASP A 131 -7.43 31.21 -23.49
N ALA A 132 -7.64 32.52 -23.33
CA ALA A 132 -6.80 33.37 -22.49
C ALA A 132 -7.12 33.21 -21.01
N PHE A 133 -6.10 33.25 -20.15
CA PHE A 133 -6.28 33.25 -18.69
C PHE A 133 -6.42 34.69 -18.20
N ILE A 134 -7.66 35.14 -18.03
CA ILE A 134 -7.96 36.53 -17.72
C ILE A 134 -7.85 36.77 -16.21
N MET A 135 -7.09 37.80 -15.79
CA MET A 135 -6.97 38.14 -14.38
C MET A 135 -8.34 38.50 -13.74
N PRO A 136 -8.76 37.80 -12.67
CA PRO A 136 -10.01 38.10 -11.98
C PRO A 136 -9.87 39.26 -10.97
N GLY A 137 -11.01 39.90 -10.64
CA GLY A 137 -11.14 40.77 -9.46
C GLY A 137 -10.56 42.20 -9.55
N HIS A 138 -9.64 42.48 -10.47
CA HIS A 138 -9.02 43.81 -10.61
C HIS A 138 -9.23 44.38 -12.03
N GLN A 139 -9.69 45.64 -12.11
CA GLN A 139 -9.97 46.36 -13.36
C GLN A 139 -9.53 47.82 -13.26
N PHE A 140 -8.77 48.29 -14.24
CA PHE A 140 -8.38 49.70 -14.34
C PHE A 140 -9.23 50.41 -15.40
N LEU A 141 -10.17 51.25 -14.93
CA LEU A 141 -11.18 51.95 -15.73
C LEU A 141 -10.97 53.47 -15.61
N LEU A 142 -10.31 54.09 -16.58
CA LEU A 142 -10.04 55.53 -16.55
C LEU A 142 -11.11 56.30 -17.35
N SER A 143 -11.74 57.28 -16.70
CA SER A 143 -12.78 58.14 -17.27
C SER A 143 -12.26 59.55 -17.60
N ASN A 144 -13.04 60.32 -18.36
CA ASN A 144 -12.76 61.72 -18.71
C ASN A 144 -11.35 61.95 -19.27
N ALA A 145 -10.96 61.15 -20.28
CA ALA A 145 -9.59 61.09 -20.80
C ALA A 145 -8.87 62.44 -21.04
N PRO A 146 -9.50 63.49 -21.61
CA PRO A 146 -8.82 64.77 -21.86
C PRO A 146 -8.28 65.44 -20.58
N ASP A 147 -8.93 65.22 -19.45
CA ASP A 147 -8.56 65.81 -18.16
C ASP A 147 -7.67 64.87 -17.31
N ALA A 148 -7.52 63.61 -17.72
CA ALA A 148 -6.85 62.57 -16.91
C ALA A 148 -5.30 62.59 -17.03
N PHE A 149 -4.76 63.18 -18.09
CA PHE A 149 -3.31 63.16 -18.38
C PHE A 149 -2.66 64.56 -18.33
N ASN A 150 -1.39 64.60 -17.92
CA ASN A 150 -0.47 65.72 -18.06
C ASN A 150 0.07 65.83 -19.50
N GLU A 151 0.72 66.94 -19.83
CA GLU A 151 1.31 67.16 -21.16
C GLU A 151 2.38 66.12 -21.53
N ASP A 152 3.06 65.52 -20.55
CA ASP A 152 4.03 64.43 -20.72
C ASP A 152 3.39 63.03 -20.80
N GLY A 153 2.06 62.96 -20.77
CA GLY A 153 1.30 61.72 -20.77
C GLY A 153 1.27 60.98 -19.43
N GLY A 154 1.70 61.61 -18.32
CA GLY A 154 1.52 61.08 -16.97
C GLY A 154 0.08 61.22 -16.46
N LEU A 155 -0.37 60.34 -15.55
CA LEU A 155 -1.68 60.47 -14.91
C LEU A 155 -1.69 61.62 -13.89
N LYS A 156 -2.69 62.51 -13.97
CA LYS A 156 -2.85 63.68 -13.09
C LYS A 156 -3.25 63.34 -11.65
N ASP A 157 -4.17 62.39 -11.51
CA ASP A 157 -4.77 62.04 -10.22
C ASP A 157 -3.93 60.97 -9.49
N PRO A 158 -3.37 61.28 -8.30
CA PRO A 158 -2.60 60.31 -7.53
C PRO A 158 -3.39 59.05 -7.13
N LYS A 159 -4.72 59.16 -6.95
CA LYS A 159 -5.54 57.99 -6.62
C LYS A 159 -5.64 57.01 -7.78
N SER A 160 -5.75 57.54 -9.00
CA SER A 160 -5.70 56.73 -10.23
C SER A 160 -4.35 56.02 -10.38
N VAL A 161 -3.24 56.70 -10.05
CA VAL A 161 -1.90 56.05 -10.03
C VAL A 161 -1.86 54.92 -8.99
N GLU A 162 -2.36 55.16 -7.78
CA GLU A 162 -2.34 54.14 -6.72
C GLU A 162 -3.21 52.92 -7.07
N TRP A 163 -4.39 53.13 -7.65
CA TRP A 163 -5.23 52.02 -8.10
C TRP A 163 -4.60 51.23 -9.26
N LEU A 164 -3.93 51.92 -10.18
CA LEU A 164 -3.16 51.25 -11.23
C LEU A 164 -2.07 50.35 -10.65
N LYS A 165 -1.39 50.79 -9.57
CA LYS A 165 -0.41 49.94 -8.88
C LYS A 165 -1.02 48.67 -8.34
N VAL A 166 -2.17 48.77 -7.67
CA VAL A 166 -2.87 47.59 -7.16
C VAL A 166 -3.18 46.60 -8.30
N CYS A 167 -3.68 47.10 -9.43
CA CYS A 167 -3.97 46.28 -10.60
C CYS A 167 -2.70 45.64 -11.21
N MET A 168 -1.61 46.40 -11.33
CA MET A 168 -0.34 45.90 -11.86
C MET A 168 0.32 44.87 -10.95
N THR A 169 0.35 45.09 -9.63
CA THR A 169 0.86 44.11 -8.66
C THR A 169 0.06 42.82 -8.75
N ALA A 170 -1.28 42.91 -8.69
CA ALA A 170 -2.16 41.75 -8.84
C ALA A 170 -1.90 40.99 -10.14
N PHE A 171 -1.66 41.72 -11.25
CA PHE A 171 -1.37 41.08 -12.52
C PHE A 171 -0.03 40.39 -12.55
N THR A 172 1.03 41.00 -11.99
CA THR A 172 2.34 40.35 -11.93
C THR A 172 2.34 39.09 -11.07
N ASP A 173 1.58 39.07 -9.97
CA ASP A 173 1.46 37.87 -9.13
C ASP A 173 0.63 36.80 -9.84
N TYR A 174 -0.45 37.21 -10.51
CA TYR A 174 -1.25 36.31 -11.34
C TYR A 174 -0.43 35.67 -12.48
N VAL A 175 0.41 36.45 -13.16
CA VAL A 175 1.36 35.94 -14.16
C VAL A 175 2.25 34.86 -13.55
N LYS A 176 2.86 35.10 -12.38
CA LYS A 176 3.72 34.09 -11.72
C LYS A 176 2.93 32.82 -11.38
N THR A 177 1.72 32.95 -10.84
CA THR A 177 0.88 31.81 -10.49
C THR A 177 0.50 30.97 -11.71
N VAL A 178 0.12 31.62 -12.82
CA VAL A 178 -0.28 30.93 -14.05
C VAL A 178 0.91 30.34 -14.81
N THR A 179 2.10 30.95 -14.70
CA THR A 179 3.29 30.55 -15.46
C THR A 179 4.28 29.68 -14.67
N HIS A 180 4.01 29.37 -13.40
CA HIS A 180 4.83 28.42 -12.62
C HIS A 180 4.87 27.06 -13.33
N ARG A 181 6.09 26.59 -13.63
CA ARG A 181 6.36 25.26 -14.19
C ARG A 181 6.82 24.35 -13.05
N GLY A 182 6.27 23.14 -12.91
CA GLY A 182 6.53 22.14 -11.86
C GLY A 182 7.98 21.67 -11.56
N GLY A 183 9.03 22.43 -11.90
CA GLY A 183 10.39 22.22 -11.40
C GLY A 183 10.66 22.84 -10.02
N ASP A 184 9.94 23.93 -9.67
CA ASP A 184 10.24 24.71 -8.47
C ASP A 184 9.91 23.98 -7.16
N LEU A 185 8.96 23.03 -7.15
CA LEU A 185 8.57 22.32 -5.93
C LEU A 185 9.67 21.36 -5.45
N VAL A 186 10.30 20.64 -6.38
CA VAL A 186 11.37 19.69 -6.06
C VAL A 186 12.54 20.41 -5.39
N ASP A 187 12.90 21.60 -5.89
CA ASP A 187 13.99 22.42 -5.35
C ASP A 187 13.58 23.18 -4.07
N ALA A 188 12.29 23.41 -3.85
CA ALA A 188 11.75 24.05 -2.65
C ALA A 188 11.67 23.09 -1.43
N ILE A 189 11.61 21.78 -1.66
CA ILE A 189 11.57 20.79 -0.57
C ILE A 189 12.98 20.58 -0.03
N LYS A 190 13.12 20.73 1.29
CA LYS A 190 14.33 20.27 2.00
C LYS A 190 14.29 18.74 2.09
N TRP A 191 15.08 18.09 1.24
CA TRP A 191 15.29 16.64 1.23
C TRP A 191 16.35 16.23 2.25
N ASP A 192 16.08 15.19 3.02
CA ASP A 192 17.02 14.63 3.99
C ASP A 192 17.89 13.51 3.39
N ALA A 193 17.39 12.82 2.37
CA ALA A 193 18.14 11.88 1.55
C ALA A 193 17.53 11.73 0.14
N VAL A 194 18.34 11.24 -0.81
CA VAL A 194 17.94 11.04 -2.21
C VAL A 194 18.39 9.67 -2.70
N TYR A 195 17.43 8.88 -3.18
CA TYR A 195 17.61 7.54 -3.71
C TYR A 195 17.03 7.43 -5.12
N ASP A 196 17.44 6.43 -5.89
CA ASP A 196 16.78 6.10 -7.15
C ASP A 196 15.38 5.57 -6.89
N ASN A 197 15.27 4.65 -5.93
CA ASN A 197 14.02 4.02 -5.56
C ASN A 197 13.81 3.97 -4.05
N LEU A 198 12.56 4.14 -3.66
CA LEU A 198 12.09 3.92 -2.30
C LEU A 198 11.13 2.74 -2.30
N VAL A 199 11.45 1.69 -1.55
CA VAL A 199 10.57 0.54 -1.33
C VAL A 199 10.07 0.59 0.11
N ILE A 200 8.75 0.60 0.28
CA ILE A 200 8.11 0.78 1.58
C ILE A 200 7.43 -0.53 2.00
N GLY A 201 7.91 -1.13 3.08
CA GLY A 201 7.52 -2.43 3.62
C GLY A 201 8.51 -3.52 3.21
N PHE A 202 9.13 -4.20 4.18
CA PHE A 202 10.10 -5.28 4.00
C PHE A 202 9.47 -6.66 4.25
N GLY A 203 8.37 -6.93 3.54
CA GLY A 203 7.79 -8.27 3.40
C GLY A 203 8.31 -9.00 2.16
N GLY A 204 7.66 -10.10 1.75
CA GLY A 204 8.06 -10.86 0.56
C GLY A 204 8.04 -10.04 -0.74
N ALA A 205 7.03 -9.18 -0.92
CA ALA A 205 6.94 -8.28 -2.08
C ALA A 205 8.04 -7.22 -2.06
N GLY A 206 8.28 -6.59 -0.90
CA GLY A 206 9.30 -5.54 -0.76
C GLY A 206 10.73 -6.07 -0.89
N ALA A 207 11.01 -7.24 -0.31
CA ALA A 207 12.30 -7.91 -0.49
C ALA A 207 12.56 -8.21 -1.97
N THR A 208 11.54 -8.67 -2.70
CA THR A 208 11.63 -8.94 -4.13
C THR A 208 11.81 -7.65 -4.93
N ALA A 209 10.99 -6.63 -4.68
CA ALA A 209 11.05 -5.35 -5.39
C ALA A 209 12.38 -4.63 -5.19
N ALA A 210 12.86 -4.53 -3.94
CA ALA A 210 14.13 -3.89 -3.64
C ALA A 210 15.31 -4.61 -4.31
N ARG A 211 15.31 -5.95 -4.28
CA ARG A 211 16.33 -6.76 -4.93
C ARG A 211 16.31 -6.57 -6.45
N PHE A 212 15.17 -6.63 -7.11
CA PHE A 212 15.11 -6.46 -8.56
C PHE A 212 15.39 -5.02 -9.00
N ALA A 213 15.05 -4.02 -8.20
CA ALA A 213 15.47 -2.65 -8.45
C ALA A 213 17.00 -2.51 -8.39
N ALA A 214 17.64 -3.09 -7.36
CA ALA A 214 19.10 -3.10 -7.24
C ALA A 214 19.81 -3.95 -8.31
N ASP A 215 19.20 -5.04 -8.78
CA ASP A 215 19.69 -5.82 -9.93
C ASP A 215 19.62 -5.02 -11.25
N ASN A 216 18.87 -3.91 -11.28
CA ASN A 216 18.80 -2.95 -12.38
C ASN A 216 19.53 -1.63 -12.03
N ASP A 217 20.61 -1.73 -11.24
CA ASP A 217 21.55 -0.65 -10.91
C ASP A 217 20.95 0.53 -10.10
N ALA A 218 19.76 0.38 -9.53
CA ALA A 218 19.18 1.41 -8.67
C ALA A 218 19.78 1.40 -7.26
N LYS A 219 20.08 2.57 -6.72
CA LYS A 219 20.33 2.75 -5.28
C LYS A 219 18.98 2.81 -4.56
N VAL A 220 18.73 1.82 -3.70
CA VAL A 220 17.43 1.61 -3.05
C VAL A 220 17.49 1.96 -1.57
N LEU A 221 16.48 2.68 -1.09
CA LEU A 221 16.12 2.68 0.32
C LEU A 221 14.94 1.73 0.54
N LEU A 222 15.12 0.75 1.40
CA LEU A 222 14.07 -0.17 1.84
C LEU A 222 13.72 0.14 3.29
N VAL A 223 12.45 0.49 3.55
CA VAL A 223 11.99 0.84 4.90
C VAL A 223 10.94 -0.16 5.41
N ASP A 224 10.89 -0.40 6.71
CA ASP A 224 9.84 -1.18 7.38
C ASP A 224 9.45 -0.52 8.71
N ALA A 225 8.16 -0.56 9.05
CA ALA A 225 7.65 -0.11 10.34
C ALA A 225 8.04 -1.07 11.47
N ALA A 226 8.20 -2.36 11.17
CA ALA A 226 8.61 -3.38 12.11
C ALA A 226 10.07 -3.17 12.57
N PRO A 227 10.37 -3.41 13.86
CA PRO A 227 11.74 -3.43 14.37
C PRO A 227 12.48 -4.70 13.93
N LEU A 228 13.80 -4.72 14.18
CA LEU A 228 14.63 -5.90 13.95
C LEU A 228 14.06 -7.14 14.65
N GLY A 229 13.99 -8.24 13.90
CA GLY A 229 13.41 -9.48 14.34
C GLY A 229 11.91 -9.59 14.07
N HIS A 230 11.27 -8.50 13.66
CA HIS A 230 9.86 -8.42 13.32
C HIS A 230 9.61 -8.10 11.84
N GLU A 231 10.67 -7.86 11.06
CA GLU A 231 10.57 -7.69 9.61
C GLU A 231 10.05 -8.97 8.91
N GLY A 232 9.57 -8.82 7.67
CA GLY A 232 9.06 -9.93 6.86
C GLY A 232 7.54 -9.99 6.75
N GLY A 233 6.81 -9.16 7.50
CA GLY A 233 5.35 -9.06 7.42
C GLY A 233 4.65 -10.41 7.57
N ASN A 234 3.56 -10.64 6.84
CA ASN A 234 2.89 -11.95 6.80
C ASN A 234 3.75 -13.07 6.19
N THR A 235 4.70 -12.74 5.31
CA THR A 235 5.53 -13.72 4.59
C THR A 235 6.32 -14.63 5.52
N ARG A 236 6.78 -14.12 6.66
CA ARG A 236 7.56 -14.92 7.63
C ARG A 236 6.71 -15.98 8.37
N TYR A 237 5.40 -15.75 8.50
CA TYR A 237 4.49 -16.64 9.21
C TYR A 237 3.85 -17.68 8.28
N ALA A 238 3.94 -17.45 6.97
CA ALA A 238 3.33 -18.32 5.98
C ALA A 238 3.98 -19.70 5.93
N ALA A 239 3.20 -20.69 5.47
CA ALA A 239 3.67 -22.06 5.27
C ALA A 239 4.83 -22.17 4.25
N GLN A 240 5.04 -21.14 3.41
CA GLN A 240 5.96 -21.01 2.27
C GLN A 240 5.41 -21.46 0.90
N LEU A 241 4.18 -21.98 0.86
CA LEU A 241 3.57 -22.51 -0.34
C LEU A 241 3.37 -21.40 -1.38
N LEU A 242 4.03 -21.50 -2.54
CA LEU A 242 3.80 -20.61 -3.68
C LEU A 242 2.82 -21.30 -4.62
N ASN A 243 1.65 -20.72 -4.86
CA ASN A 243 0.72 -21.31 -5.82
C ASN A 243 1.30 -21.27 -7.24
N SER A 244 1.20 -22.40 -7.95
CA SER A 244 1.82 -22.64 -9.25
C SER A 244 0.96 -23.59 -10.10
N GLY A 245 1.33 -23.80 -11.35
CA GLY A 245 0.72 -24.82 -12.21
C GLY A 245 1.48 -24.98 -13.52
N GLU A 246 1.39 -26.14 -14.16
CA GLU A 246 2.17 -26.45 -15.36
C GLU A 246 1.48 -26.02 -16.67
N ASP A 247 0.15 -25.88 -16.65
CA ASP A 247 -0.66 -25.56 -17.82
C ASP A 247 -1.34 -24.19 -17.64
N TYR A 248 -0.90 -23.22 -18.44
CA TYR A 248 -1.40 -21.85 -18.38
C TYR A 248 -2.90 -21.74 -18.65
N ASP A 249 -3.42 -22.44 -19.67
CA ASP A 249 -4.83 -22.30 -20.08
C ASP A 249 -5.76 -22.93 -19.03
N GLN A 250 -5.36 -24.06 -18.46
CA GLN A 250 -6.09 -24.70 -17.36
C GLN A 250 -6.03 -23.86 -16.09
N LEU A 251 -4.86 -23.34 -15.71
CA LEU A 251 -4.72 -22.50 -14.52
C LEU A 251 -5.49 -21.18 -14.67
N LEU A 252 -5.51 -20.60 -15.87
CA LEU A 252 -6.31 -19.41 -16.18
C LEU A 252 -7.80 -19.71 -16.05
N ALA A 253 -8.27 -20.84 -16.57
CA ALA A 253 -9.67 -21.26 -16.41
C ALA A 253 -10.06 -21.42 -14.94
N TYR A 254 -9.18 -22.01 -14.14
CA TYR A 254 -9.36 -22.18 -12.70
C TYR A 254 -9.50 -20.83 -11.98
N TYR A 255 -8.58 -19.90 -12.24
CA TYR A 255 -8.63 -18.56 -11.64
C TYR A 255 -9.85 -17.76 -12.09
N LYS A 256 -10.28 -17.87 -13.36
CA LYS A 256 -11.54 -17.25 -13.80
C LYS A 256 -12.75 -17.74 -13.00
N SER A 257 -12.78 -19.02 -12.62
CA SER A 257 -13.80 -19.56 -11.72
C SER A 257 -13.69 -19.00 -10.30
N LEU A 258 -12.48 -18.82 -9.75
CA LEU A 258 -12.28 -18.19 -8.44
C LEU A 258 -12.78 -16.74 -8.38
N TYR A 259 -12.66 -15.99 -9.47
CA TYR A 259 -13.17 -14.62 -9.53
C TYR A 259 -14.68 -14.53 -9.68
N ALA A 260 -15.29 -15.46 -10.42
CA ALA A 260 -16.71 -15.39 -10.73
C ALA A 260 -17.57 -15.31 -9.45
N PRO A 261 -18.58 -14.41 -9.40
CA PRO A 261 -19.09 -13.57 -10.49
C PRO A 261 -18.49 -12.16 -10.55
N LYS A 262 -17.40 -11.87 -9.83
CA LYS A 262 -16.80 -10.53 -9.79
C LYS A 262 -16.02 -10.23 -11.07
N ASP A 263 -16.02 -8.95 -11.45
CA ASP A 263 -15.19 -8.43 -12.53
C ASP A 263 -13.71 -8.45 -12.13
N TYR A 264 -12.83 -8.57 -13.13
CA TYR A 264 -11.39 -8.55 -12.97
C TYR A 264 -10.71 -7.94 -14.18
N ASP A 265 -9.47 -7.48 -13.99
CA ASP A 265 -8.62 -7.02 -15.09
C ASP A 265 -7.97 -8.24 -15.77
N GLU A 266 -8.27 -8.44 -17.05
CA GLU A 266 -7.82 -9.61 -17.82
C GLU A 266 -6.30 -9.65 -18.00
N GLU A 267 -5.64 -8.50 -18.17
CA GLU A 267 -4.19 -8.42 -18.36
C GLU A 267 -3.46 -8.72 -17.04
N MET A 268 -3.98 -8.19 -15.93
CA MET A 268 -3.50 -8.51 -14.58
C MET A 268 -3.62 -9.99 -14.27
N LEU A 269 -4.78 -10.59 -14.52
CA LEU A 269 -5.01 -12.01 -14.26
C LEU A 269 -4.11 -12.88 -15.14
N ALA A 270 -3.98 -12.57 -16.43
CA ALA A 270 -3.07 -13.27 -17.34
C ALA A 270 -1.61 -13.17 -16.88
N THR A 271 -1.16 -11.98 -16.45
CA THR A 271 0.20 -11.75 -15.95
C THR A 271 0.48 -12.59 -14.69
N TYR A 272 -0.50 -12.66 -13.78
CA TYR A 272 -0.38 -13.43 -12.56
C TYR A 272 -0.32 -14.94 -12.81
N VAL A 273 -1.22 -15.46 -13.64
CA VAL A 273 -1.26 -16.88 -14.00
C VAL A 273 0.00 -17.28 -14.78
N HIS A 274 0.48 -16.43 -15.68
CA HIS A 274 1.76 -16.67 -16.37
C HIS A 274 2.94 -16.67 -15.40
N GLY A 275 2.96 -15.72 -14.44
CA GLY A 275 3.98 -15.71 -13.40
C GLY A 275 3.98 -16.99 -12.56
N MET A 276 2.80 -17.55 -12.27
CA MET A 276 2.65 -18.81 -11.53
C MET A 276 3.24 -20.01 -12.27
N THR A 277 3.10 -20.06 -13.60
CA THR A 277 3.66 -21.16 -14.40
C THR A 277 5.18 -21.12 -14.46
N GLU A 278 5.77 -19.94 -14.24
CA GLU A 278 7.22 -19.73 -14.25
C GLU A 278 7.87 -19.85 -12.86
N LEU A 279 7.10 -20.02 -11.78
CA LEU A 279 7.63 -20.02 -10.42
C LEU A 279 8.74 -21.07 -10.16
N PRO A 280 8.64 -22.33 -10.62
CA PRO A 280 9.74 -23.28 -10.47
C PRO A 280 11.05 -22.77 -11.06
N ALA A 281 11.01 -22.25 -12.30
CA ALA A 281 12.17 -21.66 -12.97
C ALA A 281 12.63 -20.37 -12.28
N TYR A 282 11.70 -19.58 -11.73
CA TYR A 282 12.02 -18.38 -10.96
C TYR A 282 12.88 -18.70 -9.73
N LEU A 283 12.54 -19.76 -8.97
CA LEU A 283 13.32 -20.14 -7.79
C LEU A 283 14.76 -20.53 -8.15
N GLU A 284 14.95 -21.26 -9.26
CA GLU A 284 16.29 -21.63 -9.73
C GLU A 284 17.06 -20.40 -10.20
N ASN A 285 16.47 -19.62 -11.11
CA ASN A 285 17.14 -18.51 -11.80
C ASN A 285 17.44 -17.33 -10.89
N TYR A 286 16.55 -17.05 -9.93
CA TYR A 286 16.65 -15.84 -9.13
C TYR A 286 16.97 -16.13 -7.67
N LEU A 287 16.55 -17.25 -7.09
CA LEU A 287 16.83 -17.53 -5.68
C LEU A 287 17.96 -18.55 -5.46
N ASN A 288 18.51 -19.14 -6.53
CA ASN A 288 19.47 -20.25 -6.46
C ASN A 288 18.93 -21.43 -5.64
N VAL A 289 17.63 -21.68 -5.73
CA VAL A 289 16.93 -22.71 -4.98
C VAL A 289 16.36 -23.74 -5.96
N LYS A 290 16.62 -25.02 -5.69
CA LYS A 290 15.95 -26.10 -6.41
C LYS A 290 14.48 -26.16 -5.95
N PRO A 291 13.50 -25.99 -6.85
CA PRO A 291 12.09 -26.03 -6.49
C PRO A 291 11.70 -27.42 -6.01
N VAL A 292 10.72 -27.45 -5.10
CA VAL A 292 10.05 -28.66 -4.62
C VAL A 292 8.59 -28.57 -4.98
N SER A 293 8.07 -29.56 -5.72
CA SER A 293 6.65 -29.67 -6.05
C SER A 293 5.89 -30.38 -4.92
N ALA A 294 4.79 -29.80 -4.46
CA ALA A 294 3.94 -30.42 -3.46
C ALA A 294 3.31 -31.73 -3.99
N LYS A 295 2.83 -31.74 -5.24
CA LYS A 295 2.28 -32.95 -5.88
C LYS A 295 3.34 -34.03 -6.14
N ASN A 296 4.45 -33.66 -6.77
CA ASN A 296 5.40 -34.63 -7.32
C ASN A 296 6.49 -35.06 -6.33
N ASP A 297 6.98 -34.16 -5.48
CA ASP A 297 8.09 -34.45 -4.56
C ASP A 297 7.64 -34.75 -3.13
N LEU A 298 6.54 -34.14 -2.68
CA LEU A 298 6.00 -34.33 -1.33
C LEU A 298 4.78 -35.25 -1.30
N HIS A 299 4.17 -35.52 -2.46
CA HIS A 299 2.91 -36.27 -2.58
C HIS A 299 1.80 -35.72 -1.67
N LEU A 300 1.79 -34.39 -1.49
CA LEU A 300 0.74 -33.66 -0.79
C LEU A 300 -0.45 -33.54 -1.74
N ILE A 301 -1.43 -34.41 -1.56
CA ILE A 301 -2.68 -34.44 -2.36
C ILE A 301 -3.88 -34.01 -1.51
N ASN A 302 -3.66 -33.53 -0.27
CA ASN A 302 -4.73 -33.25 0.68
C ASN A 302 -4.71 -31.83 1.30
N TYR A 303 -5.91 -31.46 1.77
CA TYR A 303 -6.41 -30.29 2.51
C TYR A 303 -6.42 -28.90 1.84
N THR A 304 -5.61 -28.61 0.82
CA THR A 304 -5.70 -27.29 0.11
C THR A 304 -5.24 -27.33 -1.35
N LEU A 305 -5.02 -28.51 -1.94
CA LEU A 305 -4.41 -28.63 -3.26
C LEU A 305 -5.20 -29.55 -4.21
N PRO A 306 -6.06 -28.98 -5.09
CA PRO A 306 -6.57 -27.60 -5.08
C PRO A 306 -7.64 -27.39 -4.00
N GLU A 307 -7.90 -26.14 -3.61
CA GLU A 307 -8.98 -25.83 -2.66
C GLU A 307 -10.37 -25.99 -3.25
N TYR A 308 -10.50 -25.76 -4.56
CA TYR A 308 -11.77 -25.84 -5.28
C TYR A 308 -11.70 -26.89 -6.39
N PRO A 309 -11.64 -28.20 -6.06
CA PRO A 309 -11.55 -29.28 -7.04
C PRO A 309 -12.77 -29.37 -7.97
N GLU A 310 -13.87 -28.69 -7.65
CA GLU A 310 -15.04 -28.59 -8.53
C GLU A 310 -14.85 -27.65 -9.74
N PHE A 311 -13.80 -26.82 -9.77
CA PHE A 311 -13.57 -25.85 -10.84
C PHE A 311 -12.74 -26.42 -11.99
N ASN A 312 -12.97 -25.89 -13.20
CA ASN A 312 -12.28 -26.34 -14.39
C ASN A 312 -10.79 -25.99 -14.31
N GLY A 313 -9.91 -26.93 -14.68
CA GLY A 313 -8.46 -26.73 -14.68
C GLY A 313 -7.79 -26.87 -13.31
N HIS A 314 -8.54 -27.28 -12.28
CA HIS A 314 -8.01 -27.53 -10.94
C HIS A 314 -6.88 -28.59 -10.93
N GLU A 315 -6.86 -29.49 -11.92
CA GLU A 315 -5.89 -30.58 -12.05
C GLU A 315 -4.44 -30.07 -12.18
N THR A 316 -4.23 -28.87 -12.72
CA THR A 316 -2.89 -28.30 -12.91
C THR A 316 -2.33 -27.60 -11.66
N VAL A 317 -3.19 -27.19 -10.71
CA VAL A 317 -2.80 -26.40 -9.53
C VAL A 317 -1.79 -27.16 -8.66
N ASP A 318 -0.62 -26.60 -8.39
CA ASP A 318 0.42 -27.18 -7.53
C ASP A 318 0.99 -26.12 -6.57
N PHE A 319 1.71 -26.55 -5.53
CA PHE A 319 2.57 -25.65 -4.78
C PHE A 319 4.03 -25.87 -5.13
N THR A 320 4.71 -24.76 -5.40
CA THR A 320 6.17 -24.70 -5.50
C THR A 320 6.72 -24.22 -4.16
N LEU A 321 7.69 -24.94 -3.60
CA LEU A 321 8.33 -24.60 -2.33
C LEU A 321 9.84 -24.41 -2.51
N VAL A 322 10.44 -23.65 -1.59
CA VAL A 322 11.91 -23.45 -1.55
C VAL A 322 12.63 -24.60 -0.87
N HIS A 323 11.92 -25.43 -0.08
CA HIS A 323 12.42 -26.69 0.44
C HIS A 323 11.26 -27.60 0.88
N LYS A 324 11.55 -28.76 1.50
CA LYS A 324 10.54 -29.78 1.84
C LYS A 324 9.71 -29.48 3.11
N GLY A 325 10.19 -28.61 3.99
CA GLY A 325 9.45 -28.23 5.21
C GLY A 325 8.39 -27.17 4.95
N ILE A 326 7.55 -26.90 5.94
CA ILE A 326 6.52 -25.85 5.93
C ILE A 326 6.47 -25.16 7.30
N PHE A 327 5.92 -23.94 7.35
CA PHE A 327 5.78 -23.13 8.58
C PHE A 327 7.11 -22.87 9.34
N ASP A 328 8.20 -22.65 8.61
CA ASP A 328 9.54 -22.46 9.19
C ASP A 328 10.26 -21.18 8.70
N ALA A 329 9.50 -20.28 8.06
CA ALA A 329 9.93 -19.02 7.50
C ALA A 329 11.01 -19.14 6.40
N SER A 330 11.18 -20.30 5.77
CA SER A 330 12.29 -20.51 4.84
C SER A 330 12.23 -19.64 3.59
N LEU A 331 11.05 -19.43 3.00
CA LEU A 331 10.89 -18.49 1.88
C LEU A 331 11.32 -17.08 2.31
N TRP A 332 10.85 -16.61 3.45
CA TRP A 332 11.24 -15.30 4.00
C TRP A 332 12.75 -15.21 4.18
N LYS A 333 13.41 -16.21 4.78
CA LYS A 333 14.86 -16.24 4.97
C LYS A 333 15.63 -16.13 3.65
N VAL A 334 15.19 -16.85 2.62
CA VAL A 334 15.79 -16.79 1.28
C VAL A 334 15.64 -15.38 0.69
N LEU A 335 14.44 -14.79 0.75
CA LEU A 335 14.20 -13.44 0.23
C LEU A 335 14.99 -12.37 1.00
N ARG A 336 15.02 -12.46 2.33
CA ARG A 336 15.83 -11.60 3.19
C ARG A 336 17.30 -11.67 2.81
N GLN A 337 17.84 -12.88 2.59
CA GLN A 337 19.23 -13.04 2.20
C GLN A 337 19.53 -12.39 0.84
N GLN A 338 18.62 -12.49 -0.14
CA GLN A 338 18.79 -11.83 -1.43
C GLN A 338 18.92 -10.30 -1.30
N VAL A 339 18.24 -9.68 -0.34
CA VAL A 339 18.42 -8.24 -0.04
C VAL A 339 19.78 -7.98 0.62
N LEU A 340 20.16 -8.79 1.61
CA LEU A 340 21.43 -8.63 2.33
C LEU A 340 22.66 -8.83 1.44
N ASP A 341 22.59 -9.75 0.47
CA ASP A 341 23.65 -9.96 -0.54
C ASP A 341 23.89 -8.71 -1.41
N ARG A 342 22.97 -7.73 -1.35
CA ARG A 342 22.99 -6.46 -2.10
C ARG A 342 23.07 -5.24 -1.19
N GLN A 343 23.54 -5.38 0.05
CA GLN A 343 23.65 -4.28 1.03
C GLN A 343 24.48 -3.06 0.55
N ASP A 344 25.36 -3.25 -0.46
CA ASP A 344 26.06 -2.14 -1.09
C ASP A 344 25.12 -1.22 -1.88
N GLN A 345 24.04 -1.77 -2.42
CA GLN A 345 23.03 -1.04 -3.20
C GLN A 345 21.76 -0.76 -2.40
N ILE A 346 21.41 -1.60 -1.43
CA ILE A 346 20.18 -1.47 -0.64
C ILE A 346 20.51 -1.03 0.78
N ASP A 347 20.04 0.16 1.14
CA ASP A 347 20.04 0.65 2.53
C ASP A 347 18.73 0.18 3.19
N ILE A 348 18.80 -0.26 4.46
CA ILE A 348 17.67 -0.90 5.17
C ILE A 348 17.39 -0.15 6.46
N TRP A 349 16.19 0.40 6.57
CA TRP A 349 15.70 1.12 7.75
C TRP A 349 14.49 0.41 8.37
N LEU A 350 14.69 -0.15 9.54
CA LEU A 350 13.64 -0.75 10.37
C LEU A 350 13.10 0.29 11.36
N SER A 351 11.97 -0.01 12.02
CA SER A 351 11.30 0.95 12.91
C SER A 351 11.09 2.33 12.27
N SER A 352 10.84 2.35 10.96
CA SER A 352 10.83 3.54 10.12
C SER A 352 9.56 3.63 9.28
N PRO A 353 8.38 3.83 9.91
CA PRO A 353 7.11 3.85 9.19
C PRO A 353 7.00 5.06 8.23
N ALA A 354 6.60 4.78 6.99
CA ALA A 354 6.22 5.83 6.05
C ALA A 354 4.89 6.45 6.46
N LYS A 355 4.82 7.79 6.43
CA LYS A 355 3.63 8.55 6.81
C LYS A 355 2.90 9.10 5.61
N HIS A 356 3.58 9.74 4.67
CA HIS A 356 2.94 10.44 3.56
C HIS A 356 3.70 10.24 2.26
N LEU A 357 2.98 10.19 1.14
CA LEU A 357 3.60 10.36 -0.17
C LEU A 357 3.79 11.85 -0.46
N ILE A 358 4.89 12.19 -1.12
CA ILE A 358 5.15 13.55 -1.59
C ILE A 358 4.84 13.59 -3.08
N GLN A 359 3.70 14.16 -3.44
CA GLN A 359 3.24 14.27 -4.83
C GLN A 359 3.38 15.70 -5.35
N ASP A 360 3.85 15.85 -6.59
CA ASP A 360 3.78 17.12 -7.30
C ASP A 360 2.32 17.45 -7.67
N PRO A 361 1.76 18.59 -7.24
CA PRO A 361 0.35 18.89 -7.40
C PRO A 361 -0.08 19.15 -8.84
N GLU A 362 0.86 19.51 -9.74
CA GLU A 362 0.61 19.83 -11.14
C GLU A 362 0.73 18.55 -12.00
N SER A 363 1.91 17.94 -11.98
CA SER A 363 2.25 16.76 -12.80
C SER A 363 1.75 15.43 -12.22
N LYS A 364 1.32 15.43 -10.95
CA LYS A 364 0.92 14.23 -10.18
C LYS A 364 2.00 13.18 -9.96
N VAL A 365 3.24 13.49 -10.35
CA VAL A 365 4.40 12.62 -10.14
C VAL A 365 4.66 12.44 -8.64
N ILE A 366 4.88 11.20 -8.21
CA ILE A 366 5.38 10.93 -6.87
C ILE A 366 6.88 11.20 -6.82
N LEU A 367 7.27 12.16 -5.97
CA LEU A 367 8.63 12.64 -5.80
C LEU A 367 9.39 11.90 -4.69
N GLY A 368 8.66 11.22 -3.80
CA GLY A 368 9.22 10.58 -2.61
C GLY A 368 8.18 10.32 -1.54
N ALA A 369 8.64 10.15 -0.30
CA ALA A 369 7.77 9.97 0.86
C ALA A 369 8.37 10.59 2.14
N GLN A 370 7.52 10.84 3.12
CA GLN A 370 7.90 11.20 4.47
C GLN A 370 8.02 9.96 5.34
N ILE A 371 9.19 9.72 5.91
CA ILE A 371 9.51 8.56 6.74
C ILE A 371 9.79 9.01 8.17
N GLU A 372 9.08 8.47 9.15
CA GLU A 372 9.39 8.72 10.56
C GLU A 372 10.54 7.80 10.99
N ARG A 373 11.64 8.36 11.52
CA ARG A 373 12.79 7.58 12.02
C ARG A 373 13.39 8.29 13.23
N ASN A 374 13.63 7.54 14.32
CA ASN A 374 14.17 8.07 15.58
C ASN A 374 13.39 9.30 16.13
N GLY A 375 12.07 9.34 15.90
CA GLY A 375 11.19 10.45 16.31
C GLY A 375 11.28 11.71 15.44
N GLU A 376 12.03 11.68 14.32
CA GLU A 376 12.08 12.75 13.33
C GLU A 376 11.32 12.33 12.06
N LEU A 377 10.55 13.24 11.45
CA LEU A 377 9.91 13.03 10.16
C LEU A 377 10.83 13.52 9.05
N LEU A 378 11.30 12.61 8.19
CA LEU A 378 12.31 12.86 7.17
C LEU A 378 11.69 12.85 5.77
N ASN A 379 12.05 13.82 4.93
CA ASN A 379 11.65 13.85 3.53
C ASN A 379 12.65 13.06 2.68
N ILE A 380 12.25 11.90 2.16
CA ILE A 380 13.09 11.06 1.31
C ILE A 380 12.65 11.19 -0.14
N ARG A 381 13.57 11.61 -1.01
CA ARG A 381 13.33 11.71 -2.44
C ARG A 381 13.58 10.38 -3.14
N ALA A 382 12.68 10.00 -4.05
CA ALA A 382 12.86 8.88 -4.96
C ALA A 382 12.86 9.41 -6.41
N VAL A 383 13.98 9.27 -7.11
CA VAL A 383 14.16 9.87 -8.44
C VAL A 383 13.38 9.12 -9.52
N ASN A 384 13.33 7.79 -9.44
CA ASN A 384 12.71 6.93 -10.46
C ASN A 384 11.34 6.40 -10.02
N GLY A 385 11.14 6.10 -8.73
CA GLY A 385 9.82 5.80 -8.22
C GLY A 385 9.75 5.19 -6.82
N VAL A 386 8.53 5.18 -6.28
CA VAL A 386 8.17 4.62 -4.97
C VAL A 386 7.37 3.34 -5.18
N VAL A 387 7.73 2.29 -4.45
CA VAL A 387 7.03 1.00 -4.46
C VAL A 387 6.40 0.75 -3.09
N LEU A 388 5.07 0.65 -3.04
CA LEU A 388 4.32 0.30 -1.83
C LEU A 388 4.15 -1.22 -1.71
N THR A 389 4.74 -1.80 -0.67
CA THR A 389 4.71 -3.24 -0.34
C THR A 389 4.41 -3.46 1.14
N VAL A 390 3.50 -2.64 1.68
CA VAL A 390 3.20 -2.51 3.12
C VAL A 390 2.10 -3.43 3.66
N GLY A 391 1.78 -4.52 2.94
CA GLY A 391 0.72 -5.45 3.36
C GLY A 391 -0.68 -4.82 3.37
N GLY A 392 -1.57 -5.44 4.13
CA GLY A 392 -2.97 -5.06 4.24
C GLY A 392 -3.30 -4.17 5.44
N PHE A 393 -4.52 -4.32 5.96
CA PHE A 393 -5.08 -3.55 7.08
C PHE A 393 -5.67 -4.43 8.20
N GLU A 394 -5.16 -5.65 8.36
CA GLU A 394 -5.61 -6.66 9.31
C GLU A 394 -5.58 -6.22 10.78
N ASN A 395 -4.81 -5.18 11.11
CA ASN A 395 -4.70 -4.64 12.45
C ASN A 395 -5.36 -3.26 12.61
N ASN A 396 -6.04 -2.76 11.57
CA ASN A 396 -6.70 -1.45 11.61
C ASN A 396 -8.19 -1.61 11.87
N ARG A 397 -8.60 -1.38 13.13
CA ARG A 397 -9.98 -1.54 13.58
C ARG A 397 -10.99 -0.72 12.78
N ASP A 398 -10.66 0.52 12.42
CA ASP A 398 -11.55 1.38 11.65
C ASP A 398 -11.75 0.84 10.23
N MET A 399 -10.69 0.37 9.58
CA MET A 399 -10.77 -0.23 8.25
C MET A 399 -11.49 -1.58 8.26
N ILE A 400 -11.24 -2.42 9.26
CA ILE A 400 -11.97 -3.69 9.46
C ILE A 400 -13.48 -3.40 9.59
N GLN A 401 -13.86 -2.43 10.42
CA GLN A 401 -15.26 -2.07 10.61
C GLN A 401 -15.89 -1.48 9.35
N ASN A 402 -15.21 -0.54 8.70
CA ASN A 402 -15.78 0.20 7.57
C ASN A 402 -15.78 -0.59 6.26
N PHE A 403 -14.83 -1.50 6.05
CA PHE A 403 -14.68 -2.25 4.80
C PHE A 403 -15.08 -3.72 4.90
N LEU A 404 -14.79 -4.39 6.02
CA LEU A 404 -15.08 -5.83 6.18
C LEU A 404 -16.39 -6.08 6.95
N GLY A 405 -16.92 -5.07 7.66
CA GLY A 405 -18.18 -5.17 8.39
C GLY A 405 -18.09 -5.98 9.69
N ALA A 406 -16.87 -6.18 10.21
CA ALA A 406 -16.57 -6.80 11.50
C ALA A 406 -16.10 -5.75 12.51
N THR A 407 -16.42 -5.91 13.79
CA THR A 407 -15.97 -4.96 14.84
C THR A 407 -14.52 -5.21 15.28
N HIS A 408 -14.06 -6.44 15.11
CA HIS A 408 -12.74 -6.94 15.45
C HIS A 408 -12.45 -8.22 14.66
N LEU A 409 -11.18 -8.43 14.31
CA LEU A 409 -10.65 -9.69 13.76
C LEU A 409 -9.29 -9.95 14.40
N THR A 410 -8.97 -11.22 14.65
CA THR A 410 -7.67 -11.58 15.22
C THR A 410 -6.67 -11.89 14.11
N PRO A 411 -5.57 -11.13 13.96
CA PRO A 411 -4.59 -11.36 12.91
C PRO A 411 -3.82 -12.67 13.15
N LEU A 412 -3.72 -13.51 12.13
CA LEU A 412 -2.81 -14.68 12.13
C LEU A 412 -1.38 -14.34 11.68
N GLY A 413 -1.14 -13.10 11.31
CA GLY A 413 0.07 -12.67 10.67
C GLY A 413 0.89 -11.69 11.51
N THR A 414 1.43 -10.71 10.82
CA THR A 414 2.13 -9.58 11.45
C THR A 414 1.14 -8.64 12.14
N LEU A 415 1.59 -7.98 13.20
CA LEU A 415 0.84 -6.91 13.87
C LEU A 415 1.06 -5.52 13.24
N TYR A 416 1.91 -5.46 12.21
CA TYR A 416 2.34 -4.20 11.58
C TYR A 416 1.52 -3.82 10.34
N ASN A 417 0.58 -4.66 9.90
CA ASN A 417 -0.32 -4.33 8.79
C ASN A 417 -1.46 -3.42 9.27
N GLN A 418 -1.23 -2.12 9.21
CA GLN A 418 -2.10 -1.07 9.77
C GLN A 418 -2.89 -0.31 8.68
N GLY A 419 -2.82 -0.73 7.42
CA GLY A 419 -3.50 -0.05 6.31
C GLY A 419 -2.83 1.23 5.82
N ASP A 420 -1.56 1.46 6.17
CA ASP A 420 -0.82 2.68 5.78
C ASP A 420 -0.76 2.87 4.26
N GLY A 421 -0.67 1.78 3.48
CA GLY A 421 -0.66 1.83 2.02
C GLY A 421 -1.99 2.25 1.42
N VAL A 422 -3.11 1.90 2.07
CA VAL A 422 -4.45 2.33 1.68
C VAL A 422 -4.55 3.83 1.86
N ARG A 423 -4.22 4.32 3.06
CA ARG A 423 -4.24 5.76 3.40
C ARG A 423 -3.34 6.58 2.48
N MET A 424 -2.08 6.15 2.29
CA MET A 424 -1.16 6.83 1.38
C MET A 424 -1.64 6.82 -0.08
N GLY A 425 -2.30 5.75 -0.53
CA GLY A 425 -2.93 5.71 -1.84
C GLY A 425 -4.09 6.70 -1.98
N GLU A 426 -4.98 6.76 -0.98
CA GLU A 426 -6.09 7.72 -0.94
C GLU A 426 -5.59 9.17 -0.97
N GLU A 427 -4.52 9.48 -0.22
CA GLU A 427 -3.90 10.82 -0.17
C GLU A 427 -3.51 11.36 -1.56
N VAL A 428 -3.16 10.47 -2.49
CA VAL A 428 -2.72 10.83 -3.86
C VAL A 428 -3.78 10.52 -4.93
N GLY A 429 -5.01 10.21 -4.51
CA GLY A 429 -6.14 10.00 -5.42
C GLY A 429 -6.19 8.63 -6.09
N ALA A 430 -5.57 7.60 -5.48
CA ALA A 430 -5.61 6.25 -6.01
C ALA A 430 -7.03 5.67 -6.00
N LYS A 431 -7.35 4.89 -7.03
CA LYS A 431 -8.55 4.08 -7.09
C LYS A 431 -8.38 2.87 -6.19
N LEU A 432 -9.34 2.61 -5.29
CA LEU A 432 -9.33 1.42 -4.45
C LEU A 432 -10.12 0.26 -5.08
N TRP A 433 -9.72 -0.97 -4.80
CA TRP A 433 -10.45 -2.19 -5.16
C TRP A 433 -10.41 -3.24 -4.05
N HIS A 434 -11.30 -4.23 -4.14
CA HIS A 434 -11.35 -5.43 -3.28
C HIS A 434 -11.41 -5.16 -1.76
N MET A 435 -11.82 -3.96 -1.35
CA MET A 435 -11.79 -3.54 0.07
C MET A 435 -12.57 -4.46 1.01
N SER A 436 -13.63 -5.12 0.53
CA SER A 436 -14.44 -6.03 1.33
C SER A 436 -13.95 -7.48 1.32
N ASN A 437 -12.83 -7.78 0.65
CA ASN A 437 -12.33 -9.15 0.51
C ASN A 437 -11.17 -9.39 1.49
N TYR A 438 -11.30 -10.44 2.28
CA TYR A 438 -10.28 -10.91 3.21
C TYR A 438 -10.36 -12.43 3.32
N GLU A 439 -9.28 -13.02 3.76
CA GLU A 439 -9.16 -14.46 3.96
C GLU A 439 -8.92 -14.72 5.45
N SER A 440 -9.47 -15.81 5.97
CA SER A 440 -9.16 -16.30 7.31
C SER A 440 -8.55 -17.69 7.22
N LEU A 441 -8.01 -18.19 8.32
CA LEU A 441 -7.40 -19.50 8.40
C LEU A 441 -7.41 -19.98 9.84
N GLY A 442 -7.67 -21.26 10.07
CA GLY A 442 -7.63 -21.77 11.44
C GLY A 442 -8.59 -22.92 11.60
N ILE A 443 -9.25 -22.96 12.75
CA ILE A 443 -10.25 -24.00 13.03
C ILE A 443 -11.59 -23.60 12.44
N LEU A 444 -12.38 -24.60 12.09
CA LEU A 444 -13.71 -24.43 11.48
C LEU A 444 -13.65 -23.49 10.26
N ASN A 445 -14.52 -22.50 10.21
CA ASN A 445 -14.66 -21.52 9.13
C ASN A 445 -13.79 -20.25 9.35
N GLY A 446 -12.56 -20.40 9.86
CA GLY A 446 -11.66 -19.26 10.08
C GLY A 446 -11.75 -18.68 11.48
N MET A 447 -11.51 -19.54 12.48
CA MET A 447 -11.50 -19.17 13.88
C MET A 447 -10.16 -19.50 14.53
N VAL A 448 -9.85 -18.78 15.60
CA VAL A 448 -8.77 -19.08 16.54
C VAL A 448 -9.30 -19.03 17.97
N PHE A 449 -8.65 -19.71 18.92
CA PHE A 449 -8.95 -19.47 20.33
C PHE A 449 -8.68 -18.00 20.68
N SER A 450 -9.54 -17.42 21.52
CA SER A 450 -9.42 -16.02 21.89
C SER A 450 -8.07 -15.71 22.51
N VAL A 451 -7.52 -14.58 22.11
CA VAL A 451 -6.27 -14.00 22.61
C VAL A 451 -6.53 -12.59 23.12
N PRO A 452 -5.69 -12.06 24.03
CA PRO A 452 -5.78 -10.65 24.46
C PRO A 452 -5.73 -9.67 23.28
N GLU A 453 -6.34 -8.49 23.45
CA GLU A 453 -6.30 -7.43 22.44
C GLU A 453 -4.85 -7.01 22.15
N GLY A 454 -4.53 -6.85 20.86
CA GLY A 454 -3.18 -6.53 20.40
C GLY A 454 -2.26 -7.75 20.26
N GLU A 455 -2.74 -8.96 20.54
CA GLU A 455 -2.01 -10.20 20.26
C GLU A 455 -2.52 -10.87 18.98
N ARG A 456 -1.64 -11.64 18.35
CA ARG A 456 -1.95 -12.43 17.17
C ARG A 456 -2.59 -13.77 17.56
N GLY A 457 -3.37 -14.31 16.63
CA GLY A 457 -3.91 -15.66 16.72
C GLY A 457 -2.87 -16.72 16.43
N TYR A 458 -3.21 -17.94 16.83
CA TYR A 458 -2.38 -19.13 16.64
C TYR A 458 -3.07 -20.08 15.67
N TYR A 459 -2.34 -20.48 14.64
CA TYR A 459 -2.81 -21.51 13.74
C TYR A 459 -2.84 -22.88 14.43
N ILE A 460 -3.98 -23.56 14.33
CA ILE A 460 -4.15 -24.93 14.81
C ILE A 460 -4.21 -25.84 13.60
N ASN A 461 -3.35 -26.86 13.61
CA ASN A 461 -3.32 -27.84 12.54
C ASN A 461 -4.64 -28.65 12.52
N PRO A 462 -5.30 -28.81 11.36
CA PRO A 462 -6.50 -29.65 11.23
C PRO A 462 -6.26 -31.13 11.60
N THR A 463 -5.01 -31.57 11.78
CA THR A 463 -4.71 -32.89 12.38
C THR A 463 -5.22 -33.03 13.81
N TYR A 464 -5.54 -31.93 14.50
CA TYR A 464 -6.24 -31.92 15.80
C TYR A 464 -7.75 -32.20 15.63
N THR A 465 -8.04 -33.40 15.12
CA THR A 465 -9.36 -33.84 14.60
C THR A 465 -10.50 -33.77 15.61
N LYS A 466 -10.20 -33.73 16.91
CA LYS A 466 -11.22 -33.65 17.98
C LYS A 466 -11.92 -32.30 18.07
N LEU A 467 -11.43 -31.26 17.37
CA LEU A 467 -12.17 -30.00 17.22
C LEU A 467 -13.31 -30.08 16.18
N PHE A 468 -13.27 -31.06 15.29
CA PHE A 468 -14.20 -31.18 14.15
C PHE A 468 -15.19 -32.35 14.32
N THR A 469 -15.00 -33.19 15.34
CA THR A 469 -15.76 -34.44 15.55
C THR A 469 -16.26 -34.58 16.99
N GLY A 470 -17.42 -35.22 17.17
CA GLY A 470 -17.99 -35.58 18.47
C GLY A 470 -19.12 -34.65 18.93
N ALA A 471 -19.27 -34.51 20.25
CA ALA A 471 -20.28 -33.65 20.88
C ALA A 471 -19.67 -32.27 21.10
N ILE A 472 -19.52 -31.55 19.99
CA ILE A 472 -18.94 -30.20 19.92
C ILE A 472 -19.67 -29.41 18.85
N PHE A 473 -20.01 -28.16 19.11
CA PHE A 473 -20.53 -27.25 18.09
C PHE A 473 -20.08 -25.80 18.33
N LEU A 474 -20.11 -24.98 17.28
CA LEU A 474 -19.84 -23.56 17.38
C LEU A 474 -21.15 -22.80 17.64
N ALA A 475 -21.21 -22.10 18.78
CA ALA A 475 -22.34 -21.29 19.21
C ALA A 475 -22.10 -19.81 18.89
N GLY A 476 -23.11 -19.14 18.34
CA GLY A 476 -23.12 -17.68 18.17
C GLY A 476 -23.51 -16.97 19.47
N ASP A 477 -23.66 -15.65 19.40
CA ASP A 477 -23.89 -14.79 20.58
C ASP A 477 -25.16 -15.17 21.36
N ASP A 478 -26.20 -15.67 20.69
CA ASP A 478 -27.44 -16.10 21.34
C ASP A 478 -27.43 -17.57 21.81
N GLY A 479 -26.37 -18.33 21.50
CA GLY A 479 -26.27 -19.76 21.78
C GLY A 479 -26.79 -20.68 20.66
N SER A 480 -27.19 -20.13 19.51
CA SER A 480 -27.56 -20.91 18.33
C SER A 480 -26.34 -21.45 17.58
N ARG A 481 -26.48 -22.64 16.97
CA ARG A 481 -25.47 -23.21 16.07
C ARG A 481 -25.63 -22.58 14.69
N TYR A 482 -24.52 -22.21 14.04
CA TYR A 482 -24.55 -21.47 12.77
C TYR A 482 -23.59 -21.99 11.67
N THR A 483 -22.89 -23.10 11.91
CA THR A 483 -21.98 -23.67 10.90
C THR A 483 -21.95 -25.20 10.98
N LYS A 484 -21.36 -25.81 9.96
CA LYS A 484 -21.07 -27.22 9.86
C LYS A 484 -19.65 -27.49 10.37
N GLU A 485 -19.51 -28.02 11.58
CA GLU A 485 -18.17 -28.08 12.22
C GLU A 485 -17.19 -29.09 11.63
N ASP A 486 -17.62 -29.95 10.71
CA ASP A 486 -16.73 -30.85 9.97
C ASP A 486 -16.49 -30.41 8.53
N GLU A 487 -16.93 -29.21 8.16
CA GLU A 487 -16.62 -28.62 6.87
C GLU A 487 -15.13 -28.28 6.77
N GLN A 488 -14.58 -28.51 5.58
CA GLN A 488 -13.20 -28.18 5.29
C GLN A 488 -13.03 -26.65 5.25
N ASN A 489 -12.01 -26.15 5.94
CA ASN A 489 -11.64 -24.74 5.89
C ASN A 489 -11.00 -24.42 4.52
N ARG A 490 -11.67 -23.61 3.69
CA ARG A 490 -11.14 -23.08 2.42
C ARG A 490 -10.75 -21.61 2.58
N HIS A 491 -9.76 -21.37 3.42
CA HIS A 491 -9.35 -20.03 3.87
C HIS A 491 -10.54 -19.15 4.34
N GLY A 492 -11.36 -19.72 5.22
CA GLY A 492 -12.54 -19.05 5.77
C GLY A 492 -13.80 -19.19 4.94
N HIS A 493 -13.69 -19.63 3.68
CA HIS A 493 -14.84 -19.75 2.80
C HIS A 493 -15.68 -20.98 3.13
N VAL A 494 -16.97 -20.76 3.35
CA VAL A 494 -17.98 -21.82 3.45
C VAL A 494 -18.96 -21.75 2.29
N TYR A 495 -19.57 -22.87 1.94
CA TYR A 495 -20.54 -22.92 0.85
C TYR A 495 -21.97 -22.77 1.36
N GLU A 496 -22.58 -21.60 1.14
CA GLU A 496 -24.00 -21.40 1.41
C GLU A 496 -24.72 -20.79 0.22
N GLN A 497 -25.96 -21.24 -0.02
CA GLN A 497 -26.87 -20.65 -1.01
C GLN A 497 -26.29 -20.56 -2.43
N GLY A 498 -25.35 -21.44 -2.78
CA GLY A 498 -24.73 -21.49 -4.10
C GLY A 498 -23.44 -20.67 -4.24
N GLN A 499 -22.91 -20.10 -3.15
CA GLN A 499 -21.72 -19.27 -3.18
C GLN A 499 -20.75 -19.61 -2.04
N TRP A 500 -19.46 -19.61 -2.36
CA TRP A 500 -18.38 -19.62 -1.39
C TRP A 500 -18.14 -18.20 -0.88
N HIS A 501 -18.12 -18.00 0.43
CA HIS A 501 -17.83 -16.70 1.04
C HIS A 501 -17.33 -16.87 2.47
N VAL A 502 -16.60 -15.87 2.98
CA VAL A 502 -16.24 -15.80 4.40
C VAL A 502 -17.47 -15.43 5.22
N VAL A 503 -17.75 -16.19 6.27
CA VAL A 503 -18.91 -15.98 7.14
C VAL A 503 -18.73 -14.68 7.91
N ARG A 504 -19.81 -13.90 8.05
CA ARG A 504 -19.79 -12.71 8.91
C ARG A 504 -19.47 -13.11 10.36
N PRO A 505 -18.46 -12.50 11.01
CA PRO A 505 -18.12 -12.81 12.40
C PRO A 505 -19.28 -12.55 13.36
N ASN A 506 -19.42 -13.42 14.38
CA ASN A 506 -20.18 -13.12 15.59
C ASN A 506 -19.27 -12.36 16.57
N GLU A 507 -19.85 -11.64 17.54
CA GLU A 507 -19.06 -10.81 18.47
C GLU A 507 -18.41 -11.66 19.58
N HIS A 508 -19.11 -12.70 20.06
CA HIS A 508 -18.69 -13.54 21.18
C HIS A 508 -18.91 -15.05 20.91
N PRO A 509 -18.36 -15.63 19.83
CA PRO A 509 -18.58 -17.04 19.53
C PRO A 509 -17.85 -17.97 20.51
N HIS A 510 -18.48 -19.11 20.79
CA HIS A 510 -17.94 -20.11 21.70
C HIS A 510 -18.04 -21.51 21.13
N LEU A 511 -16.98 -22.31 21.27
CA LEU A 511 -17.08 -23.75 21.08
C LEU A 511 -17.70 -24.38 22.33
N VAL A 512 -18.82 -25.08 22.17
CA VAL A 512 -19.54 -25.75 23.25
C VAL A 512 -19.40 -27.26 23.11
N PHE A 513 -19.01 -27.95 24.19
CA PHE A 513 -18.77 -29.39 24.18
C PHE A 513 -19.00 -30.05 25.54
N ASP A 514 -19.17 -31.38 25.58
CA ASP A 514 -19.40 -32.13 26.83
C ASP A 514 -18.10 -32.63 27.49
N ALA A 515 -18.22 -33.17 28.71
CA ALA A 515 -17.09 -33.69 29.47
C ALA A 515 -16.31 -34.80 28.73
N GLN A 516 -16.97 -35.64 27.95
CA GLN A 516 -16.30 -36.70 27.18
C GLN A 516 -15.46 -36.10 26.05
N GLN A 517 -15.98 -35.09 25.36
CA GLN A 517 -15.26 -34.33 24.35
C GLN A 517 -14.05 -33.63 24.95
N TRP A 518 -14.23 -33.04 26.13
CA TRP A 518 -13.14 -32.36 26.82
C TRP A 518 -11.97 -33.30 27.16
N GLN A 519 -12.26 -34.52 27.64
CA GLN A 519 -11.20 -35.51 27.84
C GLN A 519 -10.56 -35.94 26.52
N ALA A 520 -11.33 -36.04 25.42
CA ALA A 520 -10.78 -36.39 24.12
C ALA A 520 -9.82 -35.31 23.59
N LEU A 521 -10.17 -34.03 23.75
CA LEU A 521 -9.32 -32.89 23.38
C LEU A 521 -8.00 -32.90 24.17
N LYS A 522 -8.07 -33.01 25.50
CA LYS A 522 -6.84 -33.03 26.34
C LYS A 522 -5.92 -34.22 26.08
N ASN A 523 -6.48 -35.34 25.64
CA ASN A 523 -5.71 -36.58 25.39
C ASN A 523 -5.19 -36.66 23.95
N ASP A 524 -5.54 -35.72 23.09
CA ASP A 524 -5.06 -35.65 21.71
C ASP A 524 -3.73 -34.87 21.67
N ASP A 525 -2.66 -35.58 21.30
CA ASP A 525 -1.29 -35.08 21.28
C ASP A 525 -0.98 -34.20 20.05
N GLN A 526 -1.97 -33.98 19.17
CA GLN A 526 -1.85 -33.16 17.98
C GLN A 526 -2.07 -31.66 18.23
N SER A 527 -2.44 -31.25 19.45
CA SER A 527 -2.56 -29.82 19.79
C SER A 527 -1.17 -29.17 19.75
N PRO A 528 -0.94 -28.14 18.91
CA PRO A 528 0.37 -27.50 18.81
C PRO A 528 0.77 -26.70 20.06
N TYR A 529 -0.22 -26.26 20.85
CA TYR A 529 -0.07 -25.55 22.13
C TYR A 529 -1.31 -25.83 23.01
N THR A 530 -1.20 -25.62 24.32
CA THR A 530 -2.25 -26.03 25.28
C THR A 530 -2.72 -24.91 26.22
N ASP A 531 -2.19 -23.70 26.11
CA ASP A 531 -2.49 -22.59 27.04
C ASP A 531 -3.98 -22.20 27.03
N TRP A 532 -4.65 -22.38 25.89
CA TRP A 532 -6.09 -22.18 25.77
C TRP A 532 -6.91 -23.12 26.66
N PHE A 533 -6.35 -24.25 27.12
CA PHE A 533 -7.02 -25.13 28.09
C PHE A 533 -7.37 -24.41 29.39
N GLU A 534 -6.59 -23.40 29.78
CA GLU A 534 -6.84 -22.58 30.96
C GLU A 534 -8.04 -21.64 30.78
N GLN A 535 -8.44 -21.39 29.52
CA GLN A 535 -9.58 -20.55 29.16
C GLN A 535 -10.91 -21.33 29.14
N VAL A 536 -10.89 -22.66 29.32
CA VAL A 536 -12.08 -23.50 29.24
C VAL A 536 -12.99 -23.27 30.45
N ILE A 537 -14.19 -22.79 30.18
CA ILE A 537 -15.26 -22.59 31.15
C ILE A 537 -16.00 -23.92 31.33
N SER A 538 -16.39 -24.24 32.57
CA SER A 538 -17.16 -25.44 32.90
C SER A 538 -18.41 -25.09 33.70
N ALA A 539 -19.52 -25.77 33.46
CA ALA A 539 -20.78 -25.62 34.18
C ALA A 539 -21.50 -26.97 34.37
N ALA A 540 -22.30 -27.10 35.43
CA ALA A 540 -23.01 -28.35 35.69
C ALA A 540 -24.22 -28.53 34.75
N THR A 541 -24.83 -27.44 34.33
CA THR A 541 -26.01 -27.42 33.44
C THR A 541 -25.79 -26.50 32.24
N ILE A 542 -26.59 -26.67 31.18
CA ILE A 542 -26.53 -25.81 29.99
C ILE A 542 -26.97 -24.38 30.33
N GLU A 543 -27.95 -24.21 31.20
CA GLU A 543 -28.42 -22.89 31.63
C GLU A 543 -27.33 -22.13 32.40
N GLU A 544 -26.58 -22.82 33.27
CA GLU A 544 -25.40 -22.24 33.92
C GLU A 544 -24.28 -21.93 32.92
N LEU A 545 -24.09 -22.76 31.89
CA LEU A 545 -23.10 -22.49 30.84
C LEU A 545 -23.47 -21.24 30.05
N ALA A 546 -24.73 -21.15 29.61
CA ALA A 546 -25.26 -20.01 28.86
C ALA A 546 -25.02 -18.69 29.60
N ALA A 547 -25.32 -18.64 30.91
CA ALA A 547 -25.07 -17.47 31.74
C ALA A 547 -23.58 -17.08 31.85
N LYS A 548 -22.64 -18.04 31.75
CA LYS A 548 -21.20 -17.76 31.80
C LYS A 548 -20.62 -17.27 30.48
N ILE A 549 -21.24 -17.62 29.36
CA ILE A 549 -20.81 -17.21 28.02
C ILE A 549 -21.69 -16.09 27.43
N ASP A 550 -22.59 -15.52 28.24
CA ASP A 550 -23.55 -14.48 27.87
C ASP A 550 -24.51 -14.85 26.72
N ALA A 551 -24.89 -16.13 26.63
CA ALA A 551 -25.87 -16.64 25.67
C ALA A 551 -27.28 -16.78 26.26
N ASP A 552 -28.30 -16.89 25.41
CA ASP A 552 -29.67 -17.15 25.89
C ASP A 552 -29.81 -18.61 26.37
N PRO A 553 -30.23 -18.83 27.63
CA PRO A 553 -30.28 -20.18 28.21
C PRO A 553 -31.33 -21.09 27.56
N GLN A 554 -32.41 -20.54 27.01
CA GLN A 554 -33.42 -21.33 26.31
C GLN A 554 -32.94 -21.71 24.92
N ILE A 555 -32.32 -20.78 24.19
CA ILE A 555 -31.77 -21.03 22.86
C ILE A 555 -30.67 -22.08 22.94
N LEU A 556 -29.67 -21.91 23.82
CA LEU A 556 -28.56 -22.87 23.93
C LEU A 556 -29.06 -24.27 24.31
N LYS A 557 -30.02 -24.37 25.24
CA LYS A 557 -30.66 -25.64 25.62
C LYS A 557 -31.36 -26.29 24.44
N GLN A 558 -32.11 -25.51 23.65
CA GLN A 558 -32.76 -25.99 22.46
C GLN A 558 -31.74 -26.47 21.41
N THR A 559 -30.64 -25.73 21.21
CA THR A 559 -29.55 -26.10 20.31
C THR A 559 -28.96 -27.46 20.68
N VAL A 560 -28.64 -27.71 21.96
CA VAL A 560 -28.12 -29.00 22.45
C VAL A 560 -29.14 -30.12 22.25
N HIS A 561 -30.41 -29.87 22.54
CA HIS A 561 -31.47 -30.86 22.32
C HIS A 561 -31.62 -31.23 20.84
N GLN A 562 -31.60 -30.24 19.94
CA GLN A 562 -31.65 -30.46 18.49
C GLN A 562 -30.42 -31.21 17.99
N PHE A 563 -29.22 -30.81 18.44
CA PHE A 563 -27.97 -31.50 18.12
C PHE A 563 -28.02 -32.98 18.53
N ASN A 564 -28.51 -33.28 19.74
CA ASN A 564 -28.68 -34.65 20.21
C ASN A 564 -29.68 -35.45 19.37
N HIS A 565 -30.79 -34.83 18.97
CA HIS A 565 -31.76 -35.45 18.06
C HIS A 565 -31.10 -35.81 16.72
N PHE A 566 -30.32 -34.91 16.15
CA PHE A 566 -29.62 -35.10 14.88
C PHE A 566 -28.56 -36.20 14.97
N ALA A 567 -27.73 -36.16 16.01
CA ALA A 567 -26.71 -37.18 16.26
C ALA A 567 -27.32 -38.58 16.49
N ALA A 568 -28.46 -38.66 17.20
CA ALA A 568 -29.17 -39.93 17.41
C ALA A 568 -29.84 -40.46 16.12
N ALA A 569 -30.35 -39.57 15.26
CA ALA A 569 -30.88 -39.92 13.95
C ALA A 569 -29.76 -40.32 12.95
N GLY A 570 -28.54 -39.85 13.18
CA GLY A 570 -27.41 -40.02 12.27
C GLY A 570 -27.48 -39.10 11.04
N GLU A 571 -28.23 -38.00 11.14
CA GLU A 571 -28.43 -37.00 10.09
C GLU A 571 -28.57 -35.62 10.74
N ASP A 572 -27.74 -34.66 10.34
CA ASP A 572 -27.86 -33.27 10.72
C ASP A 572 -28.78 -32.51 9.76
N PHE A 573 -30.04 -32.33 10.18
CA PHE A 573 -31.06 -31.65 9.40
C PHE A 573 -30.86 -30.14 9.29
N GLN A 574 -29.90 -29.55 10.03
CA GLN A 574 -29.66 -28.11 10.01
C GLN A 574 -28.51 -27.73 9.06
N PHE A 575 -27.36 -28.40 9.17
CA PHE A 575 -26.16 -28.05 8.38
C PHE A 575 -25.56 -29.23 7.61
N GLY A 576 -26.13 -30.43 7.71
CA GLY A 576 -25.63 -31.60 6.97
C GLY A 576 -24.23 -32.04 7.40
N ARG A 577 -23.87 -31.85 8.67
CA ARG A 577 -22.69 -32.46 9.31
C ARG A 577 -22.68 -33.99 9.14
N GLN A 578 -21.53 -34.57 8.83
CA GLN A 578 -21.42 -35.99 8.52
C GLN A 578 -21.74 -36.85 9.75
N LYS A 579 -22.43 -37.97 9.52
CA LYS A 579 -22.81 -38.91 10.58
C LYS A 579 -21.63 -39.35 11.45
N ASP A 580 -20.50 -39.67 10.83
CA ASP A 580 -19.32 -40.20 11.53
C ASP A 580 -18.60 -39.13 12.37
N SER A 581 -18.90 -37.84 12.13
CA SER A 581 -18.39 -36.74 12.94
C SER A 581 -19.34 -36.36 14.09
N LEU A 582 -20.52 -36.97 14.22
CA LEU A 582 -21.51 -36.65 15.24
C LEU A 582 -21.49 -37.61 16.43
N ARG A 583 -21.56 -37.06 17.64
CA ARG A 583 -21.82 -37.81 18.87
C ARG A 583 -22.81 -37.06 19.75
N VAL A 584 -23.78 -37.75 20.33
CA VAL A 584 -24.74 -37.19 21.29
C VAL A 584 -24.00 -36.60 22.51
N PHE A 585 -24.40 -35.39 22.94
CA PHE A 585 -23.96 -34.78 24.20
C PHE A 585 -24.46 -35.59 25.39
N ASN A 586 -23.61 -35.74 26.40
CA ASN A 586 -24.01 -36.28 27.69
C ASN A 586 -25.00 -35.35 28.41
N GLU A 587 -26.23 -35.81 28.65
CA GLU A 587 -27.29 -35.05 29.31
C GLU A 587 -27.00 -34.70 30.79
N GLN A 588 -26.09 -35.44 31.45
CA GLN A 588 -25.78 -35.25 32.87
C GLN A 588 -24.72 -34.17 33.14
N GLY A 589 -24.12 -33.58 32.10
CA GLY A 589 -22.99 -32.66 32.24
C GLY A 589 -21.74 -33.32 32.86
N PRO A 590 -20.73 -32.53 33.28
CA PRO A 590 -20.65 -31.09 33.05
C PRO A 590 -20.50 -30.75 31.56
N TYR A 591 -20.83 -29.50 31.23
CA TYR A 591 -20.68 -28.92 29.91
C TYR A 591 -19.56 -27.88 29.94
N HIS A 592 -18.89 -27.72 28.81
CA HIS A 592 -17.73 -26.87 28.65
C HIS A 592 -17.92 -25.89 27.50
N ALA A 593 -17.29 -24.73 27.62
CA ALA A 593 -17.17 -23.78 26.53
C ALA A 593 -15.78 -23.15 26.51
N VAL A 594 -15.31 -22.75 25.33
CA VAL A 594 -14.12 -21.91 25.17
C VAL A 594 -14.39 -20.84 24.13
N ALA A 595 -13.97 -19.62 24.43
CA ALA A 595 -14.12 -18.47 23.53
C ALA A 595 -13.20 -18.64 22.32
N VAL A 596 -13.74 -18.28 21.16
CA VAL A 596 -13.00 -18.20 19.89
C VAL A 596 -13.22 -16.82 19.28
N ASN A 597 -12.27 -16.36 18.48
CA ASN A 597 -12.40 -15.14 17.68
C ASN A 597 -12.34 -15.52 16.21
N HIS A 598 -13.06 -14.78 15.36
CA HIS A 598 -12.83 -14.86 13.92
C HIS A 598 -11.45 -14.26 13.62
N ASP A 599 -10.68 -14.97 12.82
CA ASP A 599 -9.34 -14.52 12.46
C ASP A 599 -9.34 -13.76 11.14
N VAL A 600 -8.21 -13.13 10.87
CA VAL A 600 -7.86 -12.61 9.55
C VAL A 600 -6.45 -13.05 9.22
N LEU A 601 -6.31 -13.73 8.09
CA LEU A 601 -5.02 -14.13 7.54
C LEU A 601 -4.41 -13.02 6.70
N ASN A 602 -5.23 -12.40 5.85
CA ASN A 602 -4.85 -11.33 4.95
C ASN A 602 -6.09 -10.56 4.46
N THR A 603 -5.89 -9.33 4.01
CA THR A 603 -6.90 -8.47 3.37
C THR A 603 -6.48 -8.19 1.93
N GLN A 604 -7.38 -8.31 0.97
CA GLN A 604 -7.03 -8.11 -0.45
C GLN A 604 -7.30 -6.67 -0.92
N GLY A 605 -7.85 -5.83 -0.04
CA GLY A 605 -8.20 -4.45 -0.36
C GLY A 605 -7.01 -3.51 -0.48
N GLY A 606 -7.11 -2.53 -1.37
CA GLY A 606 -6.18 -1.39 -1.42
C GLY A 606 -6.15 -0.69 -2.78
N PRO A 607 -5.12 0.14 -3.04
CA PRO A 607 -4.93 0.79 -4.33
C PRO A 607 -4.85 -0.22 -5.48
N GLN A 608 -5.70 -0.04 -6.49
CA GLN A 608 -5.71 -0.83 -7.71
C GLN A 608 -4.44 -0.56 -8.52
N ARG A 609 -3.82 -1.62 -9.04
CA ARG A 609 -2.67 -1.56 -9.94
C ARG A 609 -2.94 -2.27 -11.26
N ASN A 610 -2.24 -1.86 -12.32
CA ASN A 610 -2.25 -2.55 -13.61
C ASN A 610 -1.19 -3.68 -13.68
N ALA A 611 -1.11 -4.39 -14.81
CA ALA A 611 -0.16 -5.49 -15.05
C ALA A 611 1.33 -5.06 -14.96
N LYS A 612 1.61 -3.76 -15.10
CA LYS A 612 2.93 -3.15 -14.90
C LYS A 612 3.16 -2.72 -13.45
N THR A 613 2.24 -3.03 -12.55
CA THR A 613 2.22 -2.67 -11.12
C THR A 613 2.12 -1.17 -10.85
N GLU A 614 1.74 -0.37 -11.85
CA GLU A 614 1.49 1.06 -11.66
C GLU A 614 0.15 1.25 -10.93
N ILE A 615 0.14 2.03 -9.85
CA ILE A 615 -1.10 2.35 -9.13
C ILE A 615 -1.95 3.28 -10.00
N LEU A 616 -3.25 2.99 -10.08
CA LEU A 616 -4.18 3.76 -10.89
C LEU A 616 -4.86 4.85 -10.06
N ALA A 617 -5.01 6.04 -10.63
CA ALA A 617 -5.84 7.12 -10.12
C ALA A 617 -7.34 6.77 -10.28
N ALA A 618 -8.21 7.54 -9.63
CA ALA A 618 -9.67 7.36 -9.69
C ALA A 618 -10.26 7.34 -11.12
N ASP A 619 -9.61 8.01 -12.08
CA ASP A 619 -10.00 8.04 -13.50
C ASP A 619 -9.44 6.87 -14.33
N GLY A 620 -8.67 5.98 -13.70
CA GLY A 620 -8.05 4.80 -14.32
C GLY A 620 -6.68 5.06 -14.96
N THR A 621 -6.16 6.29 -14.92
CA THR A 621 -4.81 6.59 -15.42
C THR A 621 -3.74 6.20 -14.40
N PRO A 622 -2.54 5.75 -14.83
CA PRO A 622 -1.44 5.49 -13.90
C PRO A 622 -0.99 6.76 -13.15
N ILE A 623 -0.84 6.67 -11.83
CA ILE A 623 -0.18 7.71 -11.03
C ILE A 623 1.33 7.63 -11.32
N PRO A 624 1.95 8.68 -11.89
CA PRO A 624 3.33 8.58 -12.32
C PRO A 624 4.29 8.29 -11.16
N HIS A 625 5.19 7.34 -11.38
CA HIS A 625 6.24 6.92 -10.44
C HIS A 625 5.75 6.19 -9.18
N LEU A 626 4.49 5.77 -9.15
CA LEU A 626 3.92 5.02 -8.03
C LEU A 626 3.58 3.59 -8.42
N TYR A 627 4.14 2.64 -7.68
CA TYR A 627 3.96 1.22 -7.91
C TYR A 627 3.49 0.51 -6.63
N SER A 628 2.82 -0.63 -6.75
CA SER A 628 2.53 -1.51 -5.60
C SER A 628 2.67 -2.98 -5.94
N ALA A 629 2.95 -3.79 -4.92
CA ALA A 629 2.99 -5.24 -5.06
C ALA A 629 2.63 -5.96 -3.75
N GLY A 630 2.22 -7.21 -3.88
CA GLY A 630 1.76 -8.04 -2.78
C GLY A 630 0.31 -7.73 -2.39
N GLU A 631 0.02 -7.98 -1.12
CA GLU A 631 -1.33 -7.97 -0.54
C GLU A 631 -2.03 -6.58 -0.60
N LEU A 632 -1.27 -5.48 -0.68
CA LEU A 632 -1.83 -4.13 -0.82
C LEU A 632 -2.58 -4.00 -2.16
N GLY A 633 -3.92 -4.03 -2.10
CA GLY A 633 -4.73 -4.13 -3.32
C GLY A 633 -4.48 -5.46 -4.03
N GLY A 634 -4.48 -6.55 -3.27
CA GLY A 634 -4.26 -7.92 -3.74
C GLY A 634 -5.14 -8.32 -4.93
N ILE A 635 -4.59 -9.20 -5.76
CA ILE A 635 -5.25 -9.68 -6.96
C ILE A 635 -6.45 -10.58 -6.62
N ASN A 636 -6.39 -11.38 -5.56
CA ASN A 636 -7.46 -12.32 -5.23
C ASN A 636 -8.71 -11.56 -4.72
N ALA A 637 -9.84 -11.67 -5.42
CA ALA A 637 -10.98 -10.77 -5.21
C ALA A 637 -12.25 -11.40 -4.65
N ASN A 638 -12.37 -12.73 -4.71
CA ASN A 638 -13.63 -13.42 -4.39
C ASN A 638 -13.42 -14.77 -3.68
N MET A 639 -12.70 -15.71 -4.28
CA MET A 639 -12.28 -16.95 -3.65
C MET A 639 -10.76 -17.04 -3.69
N TYR A 640 -10.17 -17.76 -2.74
CA TYR A 640 -8.73 -17.80 -2.55
C TYR A 640 -8.16 -19.20 -2.67
N GLN A 641 -7.11 -19.32 -3.49
CA GLN A 641 -6.27 -20.53 -3.51
C GLN A 641 -5.02 -20.27 -2.67
N ALA A 642 -4.72 -21.19 -1.74
CA ALA A 642 -3.58 -21.12 -0.84
C ALA A 642 -2.31 -20.77 -1.61
N GLY A 643 -1.43 -20.00 -0.98
CA GLY A 643 -0.16 -19.62 -1.59
C GLY A 643 -0.26 -18.57 -2.71
N GLY A 644 -1.46 -18.11 -3.05
CA GLY A 644 -1.67 -17.04 -4.02
C GLY A 644 -0.94 -15.75 -3.65
N ASN A 645 -1.13 -15.21 -2.44
CA ASN A 645 -0.46 -13.95 -2.06
C ASN A 645 1.08 -14.07 -2.01
N LEU A 646 1.63 -15.26 -1.73
CA LEU A 646 3.08 -15.46 -1.80
C LEU A 646 3.58 -15.48 -3.24
N ALA A 647 2.86 -16.15 -4.15
CA ALA A 647 3.15 -16.10 -5.58
C ALA A 647 3.09 -14.65 -6.10
N GLU A 648 2.05 -13.92 -5.70
CA GLU A 648 1.84 -12.50 -6.01
C GLU A 648 3.02 -11.62 -5.55
N CYS A 649 3.54 -11.86 -4.35
CA CYS A 649 4.72 -11.16 -3.83
C CYS A 649 5.94 -11.30 -4.74
N LEU A 650 6.19 -12.49 -5.30
CA LEU A 650 7.34 -12.73 -6.17
C LEU A 650 7.10 -12.15 -7.57
N ILE A 651 5.92 -12.42 -8.15
CA ILE A 651 5.58 -12.06 -9.53
C ILE A 651 5.51 -10.55 -9.66
N PHE A 652 4.63 -9.90 -8.89
CA PHE A 652 4.45 -8.45 -8.98
C PHE A 652 5.55 -7.69 -8.25
N GLY A 653 6.17 -8.27 -7.21
CA GLY A 653 7.35 -7.65 -6.59
C GLY A 653 8.49 -7.48 -7.59
N LYS A 654 8.76 -8.49 -8.42
CA LYS A 654 9.75 -8.39 -9.50
C LYS A 654 9.37 -7.30 -10.50
N ILE A 655 8.15 -7.33 -11.02
CA ILE A 655 7.67 -6.35 -12.01
C ILE A 655 7.74 -4.92 -11.46
N ALA A 656 7.35 -4.71 -10.20
CA ALA A 656 7.39 -3.42 -9.54
C ALA A 656 8.82 -2.91 -9.37
N GLY A 657 9.74 -3.75 -8.88
CA GLY A 657 11.15 -3.40 -8.76
C GLY A 657 11.77 -3.00 -10.10
N GLU A 658 11.55 -3.80 -11.15
CA GLU A 658 12.09 -3.54 -12.49
C GLU A 658 11.49 -2.27 -13.12
N ASN A 659 10.19 -2.03 -12.96
CA ASN A 659 9.54 -0.85 -13.53
C ASN A 659 9.90 0.44 -12.79
N ALA A 660 10.05 0.37 -11.46
CA ALA A 660 10.45 1.48 -10.63
C ALA A 660 11.92 1.86 -10.88
N ALA A 661 12.81 0.90 -11.16
CA ALA A 661 14.23 1.17 -11.42
C ALA A 661 14.52 1.88 -12.76
N LYS A 662 13.59 1.83 -13.72
CA LYS A 662 13.77 2.49 -15.03
C LYS A 662 14.00 3.99 -14.85
N THR A 663 15.11 4.50 -15.35
CA THR A 663 15.45 5.93 -15.30
C THR A 663 14.36 6.79 -15.94
N LYS A 664 13.82 7.75 -15.19
CA LYS A 664 12.71 8.63 -15.63
C LYS A 664 13.15 10.06 -15.95
N THR A 665 14.34 10.46 -15.52
CA THR A 665 14.88 11.81 -15.74
C THR A 665 16.18 11.75 -16.56
N THR A 666 16.42 12.77 -17.38
CA THR A 666 17.64 12.88 -18.23
C THR A 666 18.76 13.67 -17.56
N HIS A 667 18.50 14.28 -16.40
CA HIS A 667 19.47 15.06 -15.63
C HIS A 667 20.01 14.23 -14.47
N ALA A 668 21.33 14.20 -14.32
CA ALA A 668 21.97 13.54 -13.18
C ALA A 668 21.57 14.26 -11.89
N VAL A 669 20.89 13.55 -10.99
CA VAL A 669 20.63 13.99 -9.61
C VAL A 669 21.74 13.40 -8.74
N GLU A 670 22.44 14.23 -7.98
CA GLU A 670 23.45 13.73 -7.03
C GLU A 670 22.73 12.94 -5.92
N LEU A 671 22.98 11.63 -5.87
CA LEU A 671 22.44 10.78 -4.82
C LEU A 671 23.08 11.18 -3.48
N GLN A 672 22.23 11.44 -2.49
CA GLN A 672 22.63 11.62 -1.10
C GLN A 672 22.11 10.42 -0.31
N SER A 673 22.89 9.33 -0.31
CA SER A 673 22.66 8.21 0.60
C SER A 673 22.70 8.72 2.04
N ALA A 674 21.77 8.24 2.88
CA ALA A 674 21.59 8.56 4.28
C ALA A 674 22.83 9.19 4.96
N LEU A 675 22.66 10.42 5.50
CA LEU A 675 23.65 11.02 6.39
C LEU A 675 24.08 10.00 7.46
N PRO A 676 25.39 9.84 7.76
CA PRO A 676 25.88 8.89 8.78
C PRO A 676 25.18 8.96 10.14
N LYS A 677 24.50 10.08 10.45
CA LYS A 677 23.67 10.27 11.65
C LYS A 677 22.54 9.23 11.78
N TYR A 678 21.98 8.73 10.68
CA TYR A 678 20.75 7.93 10.72
C TYR A 678 20.97 6.42 10.56
N GLY A 679 22.22 5.96 10.42
CA GLY A 679 22.52 4.56 10.09
C GLY A 679 22.16 4.22 8.65
N ARG A 680 22.77 3.16 8.13
CA ARG A 680 22.61 2.73 6.73
C ARG A 680 21.91 1.39 6.61
N ASN A 681 22.24 0.43 7.46
CA ASN A 681 21.63 -0.90 7.42
C ASN A 681 21.43 -1.42 8.84
N ASP A 682 20.22 -1.32 9.35
CA ASP A 682 19.88 -1.69 10.73
C ASP A 682 20.13 -3.17 11.02
N ILE A 683 20.07 -4.03 10.00
CA ILE A 683 20.34 -5.47 10.15
C ILE A 683 21.84 -5.72 10.26
N ALA A 684 22.62 -5.22 9.31
CA ALA A 684 24.07 -5.44 9.27
C ALA A 684 24.78 -4.78 10.45
N GLU A 685 24.33 -3.61 10.89
CA GLU A 685 24.90 -2.89 12.04
C GLU A 685 24.63 -3.61 13.37
N GLN A 686 23.46 -4.25 13.52
CA GLN A 686 23.12 -4.95 14.77
C GLN A 686 23.63 -6.39 14.80
N ASP A 687 23.87 -7.05 13.66
CA ASP A 687 24.51 -8.37 13.60
C ASP A 687 26.01 -8.34 14.02
N ASP A 688 26.56 -7.17 14.39
CA ASP A 688 27.88 -7.07 15.00
C ASP A 688 27.91 -7.67 16.43
N LEU A 689 28.51 -8.85 16.54
CA LEU A 689 28.71 -9.58 17.79
C LEU A 689 29.85 -9.01 18.65
N ALA A 690 30.66 -8.08 18.13
CA ALA A 690 31.78 -7.49 18.87
C ALA A 690 31.33 -6.69 20.10
N SER A 691 30.05 -6.30 20.16
CA SER A 691 29.44 -5.62 21.30
C SER A 691 29.18 -6.50 22.53
N ILE A 692 29.23 -7.83 22.40
CA ILE A 692 28.92 -8.76 23.49
C ILE A 692 30.20 -9.12 24.26
N GLU A 693 30.34 -8.61 25.49
CA GLU A 693 31.48 -8.91 26.36
C GLU A 693 31.54 -10.41 26.76
N LEU A 694 32.74 -10.98 26.68
CA LEU A 694 33.04 -12.36 27.07
C LEU A 694 34.06 -12.42 28.21
N LYS A 695 33.77 -13.25 29.21
CA LYS A 695 34.73 -13.63 30.25
C LYS A 695 35.62 -14.78 29.78
N ALA A 696 36.69 -15.05 30.55
CA ALA A 696 37.47 -16.27 30.38
C ALA A 696 36.55 -17.51 30.41
N ASN A 697 36.75 -18.44 29.48
CA ASN A 697 35.95 -19.66 29.27
C ASN A 697 34.51 -19.45 28.76
N GLN A 698 34.18 -18.26 28.25
CA GLN A 698 32.91 -18.01 27.56
C GLN A 698 33.11 -17.95 26.05
N TYR A 699 32.17 -18.54 25.31
CA TYR A 699 32.23 -18.64 23.86
C TYR A 699 30.86 -18.28 23.28
N LEU A 700 30.84 -17.46 22.24
CA LEU A 700 29.62 -17.17 21.48
C LEU A 700 29.43 -18.17 20.37
N GLY A 701 28.19 -18.58 20.17
CA GLY A 701 27.78 -19.28 18.98
C GLY A 701 26.47 -18.74 18.45
N GLN A 702 26.27 -18.91 17.15
CA GLN A 702 25.15 -18.32 16.43
C GLN A 702 24.49 -19.35 15.50
N SER A 703 23.20 -19.17 15.25
CA SER A 703 22.46 -19.93 14.26
C SER A 703 21.39 -19.06 13.59
N ASN A 704 21.30 -19.13 12.27
CA ASN A 704 20.26 -18.45 11.48
C ASN A 704 19.05 -19.36 11.19
N GLU A 705 18.98 -20.53 11.84
CA GLU A 705 17.87 -21.48 11.62
C GLU A 705 16.59 -21.10 12.36
N GLY A 706 16.63 -20.09 13.24
CA GLY A 706 15.49 -19.60 14.00
C GLY A 706 14.43 -18.92 13.11
N ILE A 707 13.16 -18.93 13.50
CA ILE A 707 12.08 -18.23 12.77
C ILE A 707 12.23 -16.71 12.89
N GLY A 708 12.79 -16.28 14.01
CA GLY A 708 13.18 -14.90 14.35
C GLY A 708 14.34 -14.35 13.54
N GLY A 709 15.10 -15.23 12.88
CA GLY A 709 16.41 -14.91 12.35
C GLY A 709 17.51 -15.49 13.23
N GLN A 710 18.52 -14.68 13.53
CA GLN A 710 19.70 -15.14 14.25
C GLN A 710 19.41 -15.36 15.75
N VAL A 711 19.78 -16.53 16.25
CA VAL A 711 19.86 -16.85 17.67
C VAL A 711 21.33 -16.90 18.06
N VAL A 712 21.72 -16.11 19.07
CA VAL A 712 23.08 -16.05 19.61
C VAL A 712 23.05 -16.54 21.05
N VAL A 713 23.91 -17.51 21.33
CA VAL A 713 24.11 -18.07 22.67
C VAL A 713 25.51 -17.79 23.18
N ARG A 714 25.62 -17.58 24.48
CA ARG A 714 26.87 -17.57 25.23
C ARG A 714 26.96 -18.84 26.05
N VAL A 715 27.96 -19.66 25.75
CA VAL A 715 28.25 -20.89 26.48
C VAL A 715 29.41 -20.65 27.43
N THR A 716 29.21 -20.96 28.72
CA THR A 716 30.26 -20.91 29.73
C THR A 716 30.75 -22.32 30.01
N MET A 717 32.07 -22.52 29.92
CA MET A 717 32.72 -23.81 30.17
C MET A 717 33.43 -23.83 31.52
N ALA A 718 33.26 -24.92 32.27
CA ALA A 718 34.02 -25.19 33.49
C ALA A 718 34.41 -26.68 33.54
N ASN A 719 35.69 -26.98 33.81
CA ASN A 719 36.20 -28.36 33.95
C ASN A 719 35.82 -29.28 32.78
N ASN A 720 35.95 -28.80 31.53
CA ASN A 720 35.54 -29.51 30.30
C ASN A 720 34.05 -29.89 30.23
N ARG A 721 33.19 -29.17 30.96
CA ARG A 721 31.74 -29.34 30.95
C ARG A 721 31.06 -28.02 30.62
N ILE A 722 29.89 -28.11 29.98
CA ILE A 722 28.95 -26.99 29.82
C ILE A 722 28.43 -26.63 31.22
N ASP A 723 28.80 -25.46 31.73
CA ASP A 723 28.37 -24.94 33.03
C ASP A 723 27.13 -24.07 32.90
N ASN A 724 27.09 -23.23 31.86
CA ASN A 724 25.94 -22.38 31.58
C ASN A 724 25.72 -22.18 30.08
N VAL A 725 24.46 -22.00 29.69
CA VAL A 725 24.04 -21.58 28.35
C VAL A 725 23.09 -20.40 28.53
N GLU A 726 23.47 -19.25 28.00
CA GLU A 726 22.65 -18.04 28.01
C GLU A 726 22.29 -17.67 26.59
N ILE A 727 21.01 -17.43 26.31
CA ILE A 727 20.60 -16.83 25.05
C ILE A 727 20.81 -15.32 25.21
N VAL A 728 21.78 -14.77 24.48
CA VAL A 728 22.21 -13.37 24.62
C VAL A 728 21.60 -12.46 23.56
N ARG A 729 21.10 -13.05 22.46
CA ARG A 729 20.34 -12.34 21.42
C ARG A 729 19.43 -13.33 20.71
N GLN A 730 18.18 -12.94 20.50
CA GLN A 730 17.20 -13.74 19.76
C GLN A 730 16.03 -12.85 19.37
N HIS A 731 15.34 -13.24 18.31
CA HIS A 731 14.14 -12.57 17.81
C HIS A 731 13.03 -13.59 17.51
N GLU A 732 13.10 -14.78 18.11
CA GLU A 732 12.08 -15.80 17.95
C GLU A 732 10.75 -15.28 18.48
N THR A 733 9.69 -15.76 17.84
CA THR A 733 8.31 -15.50 18.21
C THR A 733 8.07 -16.03 19.62
N GLY A 734 7.93 -15.12 20.60
CA GLY A 734 7.91 -15.45 22.02
C GLY A 734 6.84 -16.49 22.35
N ASP A 735 5.75 -16.46 21.65
CA ASP A 735 4.56 -17.27 21.80
C ASP A 735 4.70 -18.73 21.31
N VAL A 736 5.61 -19.01 20.36
CA VAL A 736 5.93 -20.39 19.91
C VAL A 736 7.25 -20.87 20.52
N ALA A 737 8.18 -19.95 20.79
CA ALA A 737 9.54 -20.27 21.19
C ALA A 737 9.80 -20.19 22.69
N THR A 738 8.89 -19.61 23.52
CA THR A 738 9.15 -19.39 24.96
C THR A 738 9.61 -20.65 25.68
N ASP A 739 8.96 -21.79 25.44
CA ASP A 739 9.36 -23.04 26.06
C ASP A 739 10.74 -23.51 25.57
N ALA A 740 11.05 -23.37 24.29
CA ALA A 740 12.37 -23.69 23.77
C ALA A 740 13.45 -22.78 24.34
N LEU A 741 13.19 -21.47 24.40
CA LEU A 741 14.11 -20.45 24.93
C LEU A 741 14.39 -20.66 26.42
N THR A 742 13.41 -21.14 27.19
CA THR A 742 13.53 -21.34 28.63
C THR A 742 14.07 -22.72 28.99
N GLN A 743 13.51 -23.77 28.39
CA GLN A 743 13.78 -25.15 28.79
C GLN A 743 15.05 -25.73 28.15
N LEU A 744 15.37 -25.39 26.89
CA LEU A 744 16.52 -26.01 26.22
C LEU A 744 17.86 -25.66 26.85
N PRO A 745 18.17 -24.39 27.21
CA PRO A 745 19.42 -24.08 27.90
C PRO A 745 19.60 -24.92 29.16
N GLN A 746 18.53 -25.11 29.94
CA GLN A 746 18.55 -25.93 31.15
C GLN A 746 18.78 -27.42 30.85
N ARG A 747 18.10 -27.98 29.83
CA ARG A 747 18.31 -29.38 29.40
C ARG A 747 19.73 -29.61 28.92
N ILE A 748 20.30 -28.68 28.13
CA ILE A 748 21.66 -28.76 27.59
C ILE A 748 22.69 -28.77 28.72
N VAL A 749 22.55 -27.89 29.71
CA VAL A 749 23.43 -27.86 30.89
C VAL A 749 23.29 -29.16 31.70
N ALA A 750 22.05 -29.59 31.99
CA ALA A 750 21.77 -30.78 32.79
C ALA A 750 22.31 -32.07 32.15
N GLN A 751 22.14 -32.23 30.83
CA GLN A 751 22.62 -33.40 30.09
C GLN A 751 24.06 -33.26 29.58
N ASN A 752 24.64 -32.06 29.70
CA ASN A 752 25.98 -31.71 29.27
C ASN A 752 26.26 -31.98 27.78
N THR A 753 25.24 -31.80 26.93
CA THR A 753 25.31 -31.99 25.49
C THR A 753 24.36 -31.03 24.77
N ALA A 754 24.73 -30.59 23.57
CA ALA A 754 23.82 -29.84 22.70
C ALA A 754 22.77 -30.74 22.02
N ASP A 755 22.96 -32.06 22.06
CA ASP A 755 22.06 -33.06 21.46
C ASP A 755 20.96 -33.49 22.46
N VAL A 756 20.12 -32.53 22.84
CA VAL A 756 18.92 -32.77 23.67
C VAL A 756 17.65 -32.84 22.81
N ASP A 757 16.58 -33.42 23.37
CA ASP A 757 15.28 -33.47 22.72
C ASP A 757 14.71 -32.05 22.50
N ALA A 758 14.19 -31.82 21.30
CA ALA A 758 13.51 -30.58 20.95
C ALA A 758 12.24 -30.39 21.80
N VAL A 759 11.82 -29.13 21.94
CA VAL A 759 10.51 -28.82 22.54
C VAL A 759 9.44 -28.98 21.46
N SER A 760 8.38 -29.74 21.77
CA SER A 760 7.23 -29.92 20.87
C SER A 760 6.59 -28.57 20.56
N GLY A 761 6.12 -28.36 19.32
CA GLY A 761 5.61 -27.05 18.86
C GLY A 761 6.69 -26.02 18.52
N ALA A 762 7.91 -26.14 19.06
CA ALA A 762 8.99 -25.16 18.91
C ALA A 762 10.23 -25.72 18.18
N SER A 763 10.02 -26.52 17.13
CA SER A 763 11.09 -27.30 16.49
C SER A 763 12.19 -26.46 15.84
N SER A 764 11.83 -25.38 15.14
CA SER A 764 12.82 -24.51 14.47
C SER A 764 13.67 -23.72 15.48
N SER A 765 13.03 -23.10 16.47
CA SER A 765 13.73 -22.43 17.57
C SER A 765 14.61 -23.41 18.37
N SER A 766 14.11 -24.64 18.59
CA SER A 766 14.89 -25.70 19.23
C SER A 766 16.16 -26.05 18.47
N ARG A 767 16.06 -26.22 17.14
CA ARG A 767 17.24 -26.46 16.28
C ARG A 767 18.20 -25.28 16.30
N ALA A 768 17.69 -24.06 16.21
CA ALA A 768 18.50 -22.84 16.23
C ALA A 768 19.35 -22.75 17.50
N ILE A 769 18.75 -22.93 18.69
CA ILE A 769 19.46 -22.92 19.98
C ILE A 769 20.52 -24.02 20.02
N LYS A 770 20.15 -25.26 19.66
CA LYS A 770 21.08 -26.41 19.67
C LYS A 770 22.28 -26.17 18.75
N ASN A 771 22.04 -25.64 17.55
CA ASN A 771 23.10 -25.38 16.58
C ASN A 771 23.97 -24.19 16.98
N ALA A 772 23.39 -23.14 17.57
CA ALA A 772 24.16 -22.05 18.15
C ALA A 772 25.07 -22.54 19.29
N VAL A 773 24.60 -23.45 20.14
CA VAL A 773 25.44 -24.07 21.18
C VAL A 773 26.55 -24.92 20.55
N LYS A 774 26.27 -25.72 19.52
CA LYS A 774 27.30 -26.49 18.80
C LYS A 774 28.37 -25.60 18.19
N ASP A 775 27.97 -24.49 17.57
CA ASP A 775 28.89 -23.48 17.04
C ASP A 775 29.78 -22.89 18.15
N ALA A 776 29.20 -22.53 19.30
CA ALA A 776 29.96 -22.05 20.46
C ALA A 776 30.97 -23.10 20.96
N LEU A 777 30.53 -24.37 21.09
CA LEU A 777 31.37 -25.48 21.55
C LEU A 777 32.52 -25.80 20.59
N SER A 778 32.33 -25.59 19.28
CA SER A 778 33.41 -25.76 18.29
C SER A 778 34.59 -24.78 18.50
N LYS A 779 34.34 -23.68 19.22
CA LYS A 779 35.32 -22.62 19.52
C LYS A 779 35.99 -22.83 20.89
N CYS A 780 35.49 -23.75 21.72
CA CYS A 780 36.12 -24.16 22.96
C CYS A 780 37.45 -24.86 22.64
N LYS A 781 38.58 -24.25 23.00
CA LYS A 781 39.91 -24.83 22.80
C LYS A 781 40.37 -25.66 23.99
#